data_AF-U5NDD1-F1
#
_entry.id   AF-U5NDD1-F1
#
_cell.length_a   1.000
_cell.length_b   1.000
_cell.length_c   1.000
_cell.angle_alpha   90.00
_cell.angle_beta   90.00
_cell.angle_gamma   90.00
#
_symmetry.space_group_name_H-M   'P 1'
#
loop_
_entity.id
_entity.type
_entity.pdbx_description
1 polymer ?
#
loop_
_entity_poly.entity_id
_entity_poly.type
_entity_poly.pdbx_seq_one_letter_code
_entity_poly.pdbx_strand_id
1 'polypeptide(L)'
;MKQQTKNYSLTACALAVSALLSACGGGGGVVDDVLPTVAIAAPTGLVNGKAVFTLTFSEDVGDSFVLEDVTVTGSGTGAATLTPKAESDGLVYELSVPAPTVASGQTADIKVSVAADKFEDLVGNANLALAEGTFTIDKKAPVADTTNPVQPVYANGVATFTLKFDEPVSLKDANLITVTNGTKGALTPSTGSASTFTLAVTPSTGAATVTVNVGAGSFQDVQGNALGTAFSQTATISDPTPTGTSLLPNDGLTASGWQLGTGGSATAASGVVTVVLGTDSGKDSSGANALAGVLMSTQTGGTVPTFSLSPQQKTVQLRIKAPGAATKVKLKFEKTGTTVTAEADAVTQANNNDWQTLTFTFDKIKTTATDAGSALTSTVPFDKIVLFPDADFTRVARTINVDDVILMPASTSTQDPNSVLPDAGLAALGWQLGTGGSATAANGVVTVVLAADSGKDATGANALAGVQMSTQTGGTVAPFSLSPTQKTVQLRIKAPGAATKVKLKFEKSGATPTVTAEADAETVANNNDWQTLTFTFDKIMTGGVEGALTAAVQFDKIVLFPDVNYTRVARTISVDDVILLPAEEPTNPGEGEVLPDAGLLVDAWGLGTNGKAEVVSDGTTTGNKVIKVDIGTGAESGAGVLVYTNDTTKTVPTFVLSSVQKYAKLLVKAPGAATKIQLKFENTGSTVVAKAEATTKANNDGWQELIFTFDKLYTKSTTGEVESGSLNGETAFNKIAIFPDFGTTPTARTIYFDTVTLMASSTKALVDFQGDVEFTSYAKEGETKPEVTIPVLDPAGSTTNKVAKVKIFGKSISWAGVLFGTSKDISYTVNNSQSVFGSSGSKKLVLRVRGENGSLPAGFPVNLRVEQAGYTYADNRRLEAQAIAQQVTTADGWQTLTFDFDSGLVSGSPAFNASYVYNKVSVYFNIGKDSLLDSMKTYNFDIDHTYYFDDLRSVE
;
A
#
# COMPACT_ATOMS: atom_id res chain seq x y z
N MET A 1 22.36 56.31 -65.76
CA MET A 1 21.81 57.50 -66.45
C MET A 1 20.45 57.77 -65.84
N LYS A 2 19.97 58.95 -65.44
CA LYS A 2 20.42 60.34 -65.18
C LYS A 2 19.27 60.89 -64.27
N GLN A 3 19.53 61.53 -63.13
CA GLN A 3 19.41 63.01 -62.92
C GLN A 3 18.16 63.63 -63.56
N GLN A 4 17.31 64.45 -62.91
CA GLN A 4 17.45 65.57 -61.95
C GLN A 4 16.04 65.88 -61.36
N THR A 5 15.83 66.56 -60.23
CA THR A 5 16.04 68.03 -60.02
C THR A 5 16.21 68.38 -58.52
N LYS A 6 16.82 69.54 -58.27
CA LYS A 6 17.55 69.96 -57.05
C LYS A 6 16.87 71.15 -56.34
N ASN A 7 17.10 71.23 -55.03
CA ASN A 7 16.76 72.25 -54.00
C ASN A 7 17.06 73.72 -54.33
N TYR A 8 16.53 74.68 -53.52
CA TYR A 8 17.31 75.48 -52.52
C TYR A 8 16.43 76.40 -51.62
N SER A 9 16.68 76.30 -50.30
CA SER A 9 16.82 77.32 -49.22
C SER A 9 15.82 78.46 -49.01
N LEU A 10 15.40 78.68 -47.74
CA LEU A 10 15.25 80.01 -47.13
C LEU A 10 15.23 79.96 -45.58
N THR A 11 15.55 81.11 -45.00
CA THR A 11 16.32 81.37 -43.79
C THR A 11 15.46 81.67 -42.55
N ALA A 12 16.06 81.54 -41.36
CA ALA A 12 15.52 81.93 -40.05
C ALA A 12 15.10 83.41 -39.94
N CYS A 13 13.89 83.67 -39.40
CA CYS A 13 13.52 84.74 -38.44
C CYS A 13 12.00 84.99 -38.43
N ALA A 14 11.29 84.48 -37.42
CA ALA A 14 10.08 85.10 -36.86
C ALA A 14 9.72 84.41 -35.53
N LEU A 15 10.30 84.91 -34.45
CA LEU A 15 10.04 84.50 -33.07
C LEU A 15 9.14 85.58 -32.42
N ALA A 16 8.06 85.11 -31.82
CA ALA A 16 7.33 85.67 -30.67
C ALA A 16 6.26 86.79 -30.85
N VAL A 17 5.21 86.56 -30.06
CA VAL A 17 4.21 87.50 -29.48
C VAL A 17 2.91 87.71 -30.28
N SER A 18 1.89 86.89 -29.98
CA SER A 18 0.68 87.35 -29.27
C SER A 18 -0.25 86.17 -28.97
N ALA A 19 -0.52 85.97 -27.68
CA ALA A 19 -1.50 85.04 -27.14
C ALA A 19 -2.89 85.70 -26.99
N LEU A 20 -3.90 84.83 -26.85
CA LEU A 20 -5.18 84.96 -26.11
C LEU A 20 -6.52 85.17 -26.84
N LEU A 21 -7.48 84.35 -26.35
CA LEU A 21 -8.94 84.26 -26.52
C LEU A 21 -9.43 83.45 -27.74
N SER A 22 -10.28 82.42 -27.63
CA SER A 22 -11.24 82.06 -26.58
C SER A 22 -11.68 80.58 -26.63
N ALA A 23 -12.09 80.11 -25.45
CA ALA A 23 -12.72 78.85 -25.05
C ALA A 23 -13.75 78.18 -25.98
N CYS A 24 -13.88 76.88 -25.74
CA CYS A 24 -15.00 75.97 -26.03
C CYS A 24 -15.02 75.36 -27.44
N GLY A 25 -14.48 74.14 -27.53
CA GLY A 25 -14.66 73.19 -28.62
C GLY A 25 -13.83 71.95 -28.29
N GLY A 26 -14.50 70.91 -27.78
CA GLY A 26 -13.87 69.74 -27.20
C GLY A 26 -12.90 69.00 -28.13
N GLY A 27 -11.78 68.60 -27.55
CA GLY A 27 -10.96 67.50 -28.00
C GLY A 27 -10.41 66.86 -26.74
N GLY A 28 -11.24 66.05 -26.08
CA GLY A 28 -10.75 65.19 -25.02
C GLY A 28 -9.67 64.30 -25.63
N GLY A 29 -8.41 64.60 -25.33
CA GLY A 29 -7.39 63.58 -25.38
C GLY A 29 -7.89 62.51 -24.43
N VAL A 30 -8.33 61.39 -25.00
CA VAL A 30 -8.52 60.16 -24.23
C VAL A 30 -7.18 59.96 -23.55
N VAL A 31 -7.13 60.21 -22.24
CA VAL A 31 -6.03 59.72 -21.43
C VAL A 31 -6.27 58.22 -21.42
N ASP A 32 -5.47 57.52 -22.20
CA ASP A 32 -5.44 56.07 -22.18
C ASP A 32 -4.62 55.67 -20.96
N ASP A 33 -5.30 55.15 -19.93
CA ASP A 33 -4.67 54.64 -18.71
C ASP A 33 -4.73 53.08 -18.69
N VAL A 34 -5.15 52.45 -19.80
CA VAL A 34 -5.17 50.99 -19.91
C VAL A 34 -3.76 50.53 -20.25
N LEU A 35 -3.23 49.61 -19.43
CA LEU A 35 -1.90 49.06 -19.65
C LEU A 35 -1.98 47.89 -20.63
N PRO A 36 -1.10 47.82 -21.63
CA PRO A 36 -1.12 46.72 -22.58
C PRO A 36 -0.66 45.42 -21.90
N THR A 37 -1.29 44.31 -22.27
CA THR A 37 -0.99 42.96 -21.78
C THR A 37 -0.64 42.03 -22.92
N VAL A 38 0.08 40.95 -22.64
CA VAL A 38 0.38 39.89 -23.61
C VAL A 38 0.03 38.52 -23.02
N ALA A 39 -0.68 37.70 -23.79
CA ALA A 39 -0.95 36.31 -23.49
C ALA A 39 -0.08 35.41 -24.38
N ILE A 40 0.64 34.46 -23.77
CA ILE A 40 1.51 33.52 -24.47
C ILE A 40 0.83 32.14 -24.52
N ALA A 41 0.45 31.69 -25.72
CA ALA A 41 -0.05 30.34 -25.95
C ALA A 41 1.06 29.43 -26.47
N ALA A 42 1.30 28.32 -25.76
CA ALA A 42 2.25 27.29 -26.17
C ALA A 42 1.72 26.48 -27.37
N PRO A 43 2.62 25.98 -28.24
CA PRO A 43 2.21 25.11 -29.34
C PRO A 43 1.67 23.76 -28.84
N THR A 44 0.84 23.11 -29.66
CA THR A 44 0.38 21.74 -29.42
C THR A 44 1.35 20.68 -29.97
N GLY A 45 2.42 21.10 -30.64
CA GLY A 45 3.41 20.23 -31.28
C GLY A 45 4.46 21.03 -32.06
N LEU A 46 5.44 20.33 -32.62
CA LEU A 46 6.48 20.96 -33.43
C LEU A 46 6.03 21.14 -34.89
N VAL A 47 6.32 22.29 -35.48
CA VAL A 47 6.12 22.58 -36.91
C VAL A 47 7.49 22.73 -37.56
N ASN A 48 7.83 21.84 -38.50
CA ASN A 48 9.14 21.80 -39.17
C ASN A 48 10.34 21.82 -38.18
N GLY A 49 10.20 21.14 -37.04
CA GLY A 49 11.24 21.07 -36.00
C GLY A 49 11.35 22.31 -35.11
N LYS A 50 10.36 23.21 -35.14
CA LYS A 50 10.31 24.41 -34.29
C LYS A 50 9.04 24.42 -33.42
N ALA A 51 9.16 24.93 -32.21
CA ALA A 51 8.03 25.26 -31.34
C ALA A 51 7.56 26.67 -31.68
N VAL A 52 6.28 26.84 -32.04
CA VAL A 52 5.71 28.12 -32.45
C VAL A 52 4.74 28.62 -31.38
N PHE A 53 5.18 29.58 -30.58
CA PHE A 53 4.35 30.24 -29.57
C PHE A 53 3.55 31.37 -30.20
N THR A 54 2.31 31.54 -29.77
CA THR A 54 1.46 32.66 -30.19
C THR A 54 1.38 33.68 -29.06
N LEU A 55 1.77 34.92 -29.34
CA LEU A 55 1.70 36.04 -28.41
C LEU A 55 0.54 36.93 -28.84
N THR A 56 -0.41 37.15 -27.95
CA THR A 56 -1.63 37.94 -28.23
C THR A 56 -1.69 39.14 -27.29
N PHE A 57 -1.70 40.34 -27.85
CA PHE A 57 -1.76 41.58 -27.10
C PHE A 57 -3.21 42.03 -26.86
N SER A 58 -3.46 42.73 -25.75
CA SER A 58 -4.79 43.32 -25.49
C SER A 58 -5.09 44.54 -26.36
N GLU A 59 -4.08 45.16 -26.95
CA GLU A 59 -4.15 46.35 -27.78
C GLU A 59 -2.90 46.50 -28.67
N ASP A 60 -2.92 47.47 -29.59
CA ASP A 60 -1.82 47.70 -30.52
C ASP A 60 -0.60 48.31 -29.80
N VAL A 61 0.53 47.64 -29.91
CA VAL A 61 1.82 48.01 -29.30
C VAL A 61 2.79 48.66 -30.29
N GLY A 62 2.36 48.84 -31.55
CA GLY A 62 3.19 49.40 -32.61
C GLY A 62 4.52 48.66 -32.79
N ASP A 63 5.61 49.42 -32.86
CA ASP A 63 6.98 48.88 -33.01
C ASP A 63 7.72 48.70 -31.67
N SER A 64 7.03 48.85 -30.53
CA SER A 64 7.68 48.83 -29.21
C SER A 64 8.12 47.42 -28.77
N PHE A 65 7.41 46.39 -29.23
CA PHE A 65 7.70 45.00 -28.88
C PHE A 65 8.64 44.34 -29.89
N VAL A 66 9.81 43.93 -29.41
CA VAL A 66 10.88 43.31 -30.21
C VAL A 66 11.28 41.94 -29.65
N LEU A 67 12.16 41.22 -30.35
CA LEU A 67 12.59 39.89 -29.92
C LEU A 67 13.36 39.93 -28.58
N GLU A 68 14.10 41.02 -28.33
CA GLU A 68 14.88 41.24 -27.11
C GLU A 68 14.01 41.36 -25.84
N ASP A 69 12.72 41.62 -26.00
CA ASP A 69 11.74 41.68 -24.91
C ASP A 69 11.29 40.29 -24.45
N VAL A 70 11.53 39.27 -25.28
CA VAL A 70 11.19 37.89 -25.02
C VAL A 70 12.40 37.15 -24.47
N THR A 71 12.25 36.62 -23.26
CA THR A 71 13.22 35.70 -22.67
C THR A 71 12.83 34.27 -23.01
N VAL A 72 13.68 33.58 -23.77
CA VAL A 72 13.55 32.14 -24.02
C VAL A 72 14.59 31.40 -23.20
N THR A 73 14.18 30.45 -22.37
CA THR A 73 15.08 29.60 -21.57
C THR A 73 14.82 28.12 -21.85
N GLY A 74 15.86 27.29 -21.63
CA GLY A 74 15.92 25.89 -22.06
C GLY A 74 17.02 25.65 -23.09
N SER A 75 17.16 24.42 -23.59
CA SER A 75 18.09 24.12 -24.69
C SER A 75 17.48 24.58 -26.03
N GLY A 76 18.21 25.34 -26.84
CA GLY A 76 17.73 25.82 -28.16
C GLY A 76 17.65 27.35 -28.38
N THR A 77 18.13 28.17 -27.44
CA THR A 77 17.99 29.64 -27.46
C THR A 77 18.64 30.39 -28.63
N GLY A 78 19.54 29.76 -29.39
CA GLY A 78 20.43 30.46 -30.33
C GLY A 78 19.85 30.96 -31.66
N ALA A 79 18.56 30.75 -31.98
CA ALA A 79 17.99 31.17 -33.27
C ALA A 79 16.46 31.39 -33.25
N ALA A 80 15.90 31.92 -32.17
CA ALA A 80 14.48 32.29 -32.14
C ALA A 80 14.19 33.43 -33.14
N THR A 81 13.01 33.41 -33.75
CA THR A 81 12.54 34.48 -34.65
C THR A 81 11.15 34.93 -34.22
N LEU A 82 10.97 36.23 -34.07
CA LEU A 82 9.67 36.85 -33.79
C LEU A 82 9.13 37.44 -35.11
N THR A 83 7.89 37.12 -35.47
CA THR A 83 7.24 37.62 -36.70
C THR A 83 5.85 38.17 -36.38
N PRO A 84 5.55 39.44 -36.72
CA PRO A 84 4.20 39.96 -36.61
C PRO A 84 3.30 39.25 -37.63
N LYS A 85 2.09 38.88 -37.23
CA LYS A 85 1.14 38.28 -38.14
C LYS A 85 0.52 39.39 -39.00
N ALA A 86 0.85 39.44 -40.29
CA ALA A 86 0.56 40.56 -41.19
C ALA A 86 -0.93 40.98 -41.34
N GLU A 87 -1.88 40.25 -40.74
CA GLU A 87 -3.32 40.53 -40.77
C GLU A 87 -3.92 40.77 -39.36
N SER A 88 -3.11 41.04 -38.33
CA SER A 88 -3.56 41.16 -36.94
C SER A 88 -3.55 42.58 -36.35
N ASP A 89 -3.33 43.63 -37.16
CA ASP A 89 -3.27 45.04 -36.69
C ASP A 89 -2.35 45.24 -35.45
N GLY A 90 -1.20 44.55 -35.39
CA GLY A 90 -0.26 44.64 -34.25
C GLY A 90 -0.65 43.80 -33.02
N LEU A 91 -1.77 43.08 -33.04
CA LEU A 91 -2.28 42.33 -31.88
C LEU A 91 -1.70 40.93 -31.70
N VAL A 92 -1.08 40.33 -32.74
CA VAL A 92 -0.62 38.94 -32.68
C VAL A 92 0.75 38.75 -33.31
N TYR A 93 1.65 38.14 -32.56
CA TYR A 93 3.00 37.79 -32.97
C TYR A 93 3.22 36.28 -32.85
N GLU A 94 4.02 35.73 -33.76
CA GLU A 94 4.49 34.34 -33.69
C GLU A 94 5.96 34.32 -33.30
N LEU A 95 6.26 33.65 -32.19
CA LEU A 95 7.62 33.36 -31.76
C LEU A 95 7.97 31.93 -32.15
N SER A 96 8.84 31.79 -33.15
CA SER A 96 9.35 30.50 -33.60
C SER A 96 10.67 30.20 -32.91
N VAL A 97 10.67 29.18 -32.05
CA VAL A 97 11.84 28.72 -31.28
C VAL A 97 12.35 27.39 -31.86
N PRO A 98 13.64 27.26 -32.21
CA PRO A 98 14.21 25.96 -32.57
C PRO A 98 14.03 24.94 -31.43
N ALA A 99 13.52 23.76 -31.74
CA ALA A 99 13.41 22.71 -30.74
C ALA A 99 14.81 22.19 -30.36
N PRO A 100 15.09 21.95 -29.07
CA PRO A 100 16.31 21.27 -28.69
C PRO A 100 16.39 19.85 -29.25
N THR A 101 17.62 19.39 -29.47
CA THR A 101 17.87 17.96 -29.66
C THR A 101 17.69 17.26 -28.31
N VAL A 102 16.49 16.75 -28.06
CA VAL A 102 16.18 15.90 -26.90
C VAL A 102 16.59 14.46 -27.23
N ALA A 103 17.48 13.88 -26.40
CA ALA A 103 17.86 12.48 -26.50
C ALA A 103 16.68 11.56 -26.17
N SER A 104 16.71 10.32 -26.67
CA SER A 104 15.71 9.31 -26.29
C SER A 104 15.73 9.10 -24.77
N GLY A 105 14.56 9.00 -24.14
CA GLY A 105 14.45 8.79 -22.70
C GLY A 105 14.45 10.06 -21.85
N GLN A 106 14.60 11.24 -22.46
CA GLN A 106 14.67 12.53 -21.74
C GLN A 106 13.47 13.42 -22.05
N THR A 107 13.18 14.33 -21.11
CA THR A 107 12.27 15.46 -21.31
C THR A 107 13.06 16.76 -21.40
N ALA A 108 12.52 17.76 -22.09
CA ALA A 108 13.07 19.10 -22.10
C ALA A 108 11.97 20.16 -22.25
N ASP A 109 12.11 21.26 -21.52
CA ASP A 109 11.20 22.40 -21.61
C ASP A 109 11.79 23.51 -22.49
N ILE A 110 10.92 24.14 -23.27
CA ILE A 110 11.11 25.48 -23.83
C ILE A 110 10.21 26.41 -23.03
N LYS A 111 10.82 27.35 -22.29
CA LYS A 111 10.09 28.36 -21.53
C LYS A 111 10.26 29.71 -22.22
N VAL A 112 9.15 30.42 -22.39
CA VAL A 112 9.07 31.74 -23.00
C VAL A 112 8.46 32.66 -21.98
N SER A 113 9.08 33.80 -21.72
CA SER A 113 8.53 34.84 -20.85
C SER A 113 8.72 36.23 -21.42
N VAL A 114 7.79 37.12 -21.09
CA VAL A 114 7.87 38.56 -21.35
C VAL A 114 7.67 39.25 -20.01
N ALA A 115 8.71 39.93 -19.53
CA ALA A 115 8.69 40.60 -18.24
C ALA A 115 7.87 41.91 -18.29
N ALA A 116 7.62 42.51 -17.12
CA ALA A 116 7.09 43.87 -17.05
C ALA A 116 8.06 44.90 -17.64
N ASP A 117 7.52 46.05 -18.07
CA ASP A 117 8.23 47.20 -18.62
C ASP A 117 9.09 46.88 -19.85
N LYS A 118 8.59 45.98 -20.71
CA LYS A 118 9.26 45.54 -21.94
C LYS A 118 8.73 46.17 -23.20
N PHE A 119 7.43 46.45 -23.27
CA PHE A 119 6.81 47.09 -24.41
C PHE A 119 5.77 48.11 -23.94
N GLU A 120 5.45 49.04 -24.83
CA GLU A 120 4.53 50.16 -24.60
C GLU A 120 3.41 50.14 -25.64
N ASP A 121 2.24 50.65 -25.27
CA ASP A 121 1.18 50.94 -26.25
C ASP A 121 1.55 52.17 -27.12
N LEU A 122 0.67 52.54 -28.07
CA LEU A 122 0.88 53.71 -28.94
C LEU A 122 0.88 55.07 -28.19
N VAL A 123 0.44 55.11 -26.93
CA VAL A 123 0.35 56.31 -26.09
C VAL A 123 1.51 56.38 -25.09
N GLY A 124 2.29 55.31 -24.94
CA GLY A 124 3.49 55.20 -24.12
C GLY A 124 3.28 54.52 -22.76
N ASN A 125 2.16 53.81 -22.54
CA ASN A 125 1.96 53.06 -21.30
C ASN A 125 2.68 51.70 -21.37
N ALA A 126 3.55 51.42 -20.40
CA ALA A 126 4.33 50.18 -20.35
C ALA A 126 3.52 48.99 -19.82
N ASN A 127 3.84 47.77 -20.26
CA ASN A 127 3.16 46.56 -19.78
C ASN A 127 3.52 46.23 -18.31
N LEU A 128 2.51 45.99 -17.46
CA LEU A 128 2.72 45.82 -16.01
C LEU A 128 2.99 44.38 -15.55
N ALA A 129 2.58 43.38 -16.34
CA ALA A 129 2.54 41.98 -15.91
C ALA A 129 3.53 41.09 -16.67
N LEU A 130 4.17 40.18 -15.93
CA LEU A 130 4.90 39.06 -16.49
C LEU A 130 3.93 38.09 -17.17
N ALA A 131 4.24 37.70 -18.41
CA ALA A 131 3.54 36.64 -19.12
C ALA A 131 4.52 35.49 -19.39
N GLU A 132 4.05 34.25 -19.23
CA GLU A 132 4.87 33.04 -19.41
C GLU A 132 4.13 31.97 -20.22
N GLY A 133 4.88 31.19 -20.98
CA GLY A 133 4.42 30.00 -21.67
C GLY A 133 5.50 28.91 -21.63
N THR A 134 5.11 27.66 -21.43
CA THR A 134 6.03 26.51 -21.44
C THR A 134 5.55 25.48 -22.46
N PHE A 135 6.48 24.93 -23.23
CA PHE A 135 6.25 23.77 -24.10
C PHE A 135 7.25 22.67 -23.75
N THR A 136 6.74 21.50 -23.40
CA THR A 136 7.55 20.33 -23.02
C THR A 136 7.66 19.36 -24.20
N ILE A 137 8.89 18.95 -24.50
CA ILE A 137 9.18 17.86 -25.43
C ILE A 137 9.45 16.62 -24.59
N ASP A 138 8.56 15.64 -24.68
CA ASP A 138 8.71 14.37 -23.98
C ASP A 138 9.13 13.26 -24.95
N LYS A 139 10.30 12.67 -24.71
CA LYS A 139 10.77 11.44 -25.37
C LYS A 139 11.05 10.32 -24.37
N LYS A 140 10.61 10.47 -23.13
CA LYS A 140 10.67 9.43 -22.11
C LYS A 140 9.51 8.48 -22.36
N ALA A 141 9.79 7.19 -22.41
CA ALA A 141 8.74 6.19 -22.50
C ALA A 141 8.11 5.98 -21.12
N PRO A 142 6.83 5.63 -21.04
CA PRO A 142 6.21 5.25 -19.78
C PRO A 142 6.92 4.03 -19.19
N VAL A 143 7.07 4.02 -17.87
CA VAL A 143 7.68 2.96 -17.09
C VAL A 143 6.62 2.28 -16.24
N ALA A 144 6.55 0.96 -16.34
CA ALA A 144 5.66 0.17 -15.49
C ALA A 144 6.26 0.01 -14.09
N ASP A 145 5.42 0.17 -13.07
CA ASP A 145 5.73 -0.19 -11.70
C ASP A 145 5.59 -1.71 -11.53
N THR A 146 6.72 -2.40 -11.45
CA THR A 146 6.78 -3.86 -11.29
C THR A 146 6.88 -4.30 -9.83
N THR A 147 6.79 -3.37 -8.88
CA THR A 147 6.97 -3.65 -7.44
C THR A 147 5.66 -3.94 -6.71
N ASN A 148 4.53 -3.83 -7.40
CA ASN A 148 3.22 -4.05 -6.81
C ASN A 148 2.98 -5.55 -6.51
N PRO A 149 2.81 -5.94 -5.24
CA PRO A 149 2.57 -7.34 -4.90
C PRO A 149 1.16 -7.77 -5.33
N VAL A 150 1.07 -8.95 -5.95
CA VAL A 150 -0.21 -9.63 -6.16
C VAL A 150 -0.59 -10.33 -4.86
N GLN A 151 -1.77 -10.04 -4.32
CA GLN A 151 -2.34 -10.81 -3.21
C GLN A 151 -2.51 -12.28 -3.63
N PRO A 152 -2.23 -13.26 -2.75
CA PRO A 152 -2.41 -14.67 -3.09
C PRO A 152 -3.87 -14.95 -3.47
N VAL A 153 -4.07 -15.68 -4.56
CA VAL A 153 -5.39 -16.00 -5.10
C VAL A 153 -5.80 -17.37 -4.55
N TYR A 154 -6.95 -17.43 -3.88
CA TYR A 154 -7.58 -18.67 -3.48
C TYR A 154 -8.13 -19.40 -4.71
N ALA A 155 -7.99 -20.73 -4.77
CA ALA A 155 -8.21 -21.61 -5.92
C ALA A 155 -9.56 -21.49 -6.69
N ASN A 156 -10.51 -20.67 -6.21
CA ASN A 156 -11.83 -20.46 -6.81
C ASN A 156 -12.16 -18.99 -7.14
N GLY A 157 -11.20 -18.06 -6.99
CA GLY A 157 -11.40 -16.62 -7.21
C GLY A 157 -10.81 -16.10 -8.53
N VAL A 158 -11.47 -15.11 -9.14
CA VAL A 158 -10.87 -14.28 -10.20
C VAL A 158 -9.72 -13.48 -9.57
N ALA A 159 -8.50 -13.64 -10.10
CA ALA A 159 -7.34 -12.84 -9.73
C ALA A 159 -7.45 -11.45 -10.36
N THR A 160 -7.20 -10.38 -9.60
CA THR A 160 -7.15 -9.02 -10.17
C THR A 160 -5.71 -8.54 -10.17
N PHE A 161 -5.16 -8.29 -11.35
CA PHE A 161 -3.83 -7.72 -11.55
C PHE A 161 -3.94 -6.21 -11.73
N THR A 162 -3.12 -5.44 -11.02
CA THR A 162 -3.05 -3.99 -11.18
C THR A 162 -1.81 -3.65 -11.99
N LEU A 163 -1.99 -3.07 -13.18
CA LEU A 163 -0.91 -2.51 -13.99
C LEU A 163 -0.82 -1.02 -13.65
N LYS A 164 0.33 -0.57 -13.15
CA LYS A 164 0.57 0.84 -12.80
C LYS A 164 1.75 1.36 -13.59
N PHE A 165 1.65 2.61 -14.02
CA PHE A 165 2.67 3.33 -14.76
C PHE A 165 3.07 4.60 -14.00
N ASP A 166 4.26 5.10 -14.25
CA ASP A 166 4.78 6.34 -13.67
C ASP A 166 4.14 7.61 -14.27
N GLU A 167 3.36 7.46 -15.33
CA GLU A 167 2.66 8.54 -16.02
C GLU A 167 1.33 8.07 -16.65
N PRO A 168 0.44 8.99 -17.06
CA PRO A 168 -0.79 8.63 -17.77
C PRO A 168 -0.49 7.89 -19.08
N VAL A 169 -1.17 6.76 -19.31
CA VAL A 169 -1.01 5.96 -20.53
C VAL A 169 -2.35 5.59 -21.16
N SER A 170 -2.32 5.27 -22.44
CA SER A 170 -3.42 4.73 -23.22
C SER A 170 -3.04 3.39 -23.83
N LEU A 171 -4.03 2.50 -23.99
CA LEU A 171 -3.83 1.19 -24.59
C LEU A 171 -3.69 1.32 -26.11
N LYS A 172 -2.58 0.83 -26.66
CA LYS A 172 -2.28 0.82 -28.10
C LYS A 172 -2.60 -0.52 -28.76
N ASP A 173 -2.23 -1.63 -28.11
CA ASP A 173 -2.49 -2.98 -28.61
C ASP A 173 -2.74 -3.97 -27.46
N ALA A 174 -4.01 -4.38 -27.30
CA ALA A 174 -4.43 -5.34 -26.29
C ALA A 174 -3.92 -6.78 -26.54
N ASN A 175 -3.46 -7.10 -27.76
CA ASN A 175 -2.95 -8.42 -28.11
C ASN A 175 -1.55 -8.68 -27.54
N LEU A 176 -0.82 -7.61 -27.23
CA LEU A 176 0.48 -7.68 -26.56
C LEU A 176 0.37 -7.96 -25.06
N ILE A 177 -0.86 -8.06 -24.53
CA ILE A 177 -1.15 -8.50 -23.17
C ILE A 177 -1.63 -9.96 -23.21
N THR A 178 -0.86 -10.85 -22.61
CA THR A 178 -1.11 -12.30 -22.60
C THR A 178 -1.12 -12.85 -21.18
N VAL A 179 -1.82 -13.96 -20.97
CA VAL A 179 -1.90 -14.64 -19.67
C VAL A 179 -1.52 -16.10 -19.84
N THR A 180 -0.60 -16.56 -18.99
CA THR A 180 -0.23 -17.98 -18.87
C THR A 180 -0.89 -18.57 -17.63
N ASN A 181 -1.33 -19.83 -17.72
CA ASN A 181 -2.02 -20.57 -16.65
C ASN A 181 -3.31 -19.91 -16.15
N GLY A 182 -3.95 -19.12 -17.00
CA GLY A 182 -5.25 -18.51 -16.74
C GLY A 182 -5.83 -17.89 -18.02
N THR A 183 -7.05 -17.40 -17.93
CA THR A 183 -7.75 -16.71 -19.02
C THR A 183 -7.82 -15.21 -18.71
N LYS A 184 -7.44 -14.36 -19.67
CA LYS A 184 -7.53 -12.89 -19.52
C LYS A 184 -8.97 -12.41 -19.63
N GLY A 185 -9.38 -11.57 -18.67
CA GLY A 185 -10.64 -10.83 -18.70
C GLY A 185 -10.48 -9.47 -19.41
N ALA A 186 -11.42 -8.57 -19.13
CA ALA A 186 -11.34 -7.19 -19.63
C ALA A 186 -10.27 -6.40 -18.87
N LEU A 187 -9.51 -5.60 -19.62
CA LEU A 187 -8.62 -4.58 -19.05
C LEU A 187 -9.45 -3.31 -18.84
N THR A 188 -9.51 -2.82 -17.60
CA THR A 188 -10.29 -1.65 -17.22
C THR A 188 -9.40 -0.56 -16.64
N PRO A 189 -9.48 0.70 -17.10
CA PRO A 189 -8.81 1.80 -16.43
C PRO A 189 -9.40 1.98 -15.04
N SER A 190 -8.56 2.26 -14.05
CA SER A 190 -9.03 2.54 -12.69
C SER A 190 -9.74 3.88 -12.63
N THR A 191 -10.91 3.92 -11.99
CA THR A 191 -11.69 5.16 -11.84
C THR A 191 -10.84 6.23 -11.16
N GLY A 192 -10.69 7.40 -11.79
CA GLY A 192 -9.93 8.53 -11.25
C GLY A 192 -8.41 8.45 -11.48
N SER A 193 -7.88 7.44 -12.17
CA SER A 193 -6.45 7.34 -12.50
C SER A 193 -6.21 6.97 -13.97
N ALA A 194 -5.50 7.84 -14.69
CA ALA A 194 -5.09 7.58 -16.08
C ALA A 194 -3.78 6.77 -16.19
N SER A 195 -3.11 6.47 -15.08
CA SER A 195 -1.86 5.71 -15.03
C SER A 195 -2.03 4.30 -14.45
N THR A 196 -3.28 3.85 -14.21
CA THR A 196 -3.55 2.56 -13.57
C THR A 196 -4.67 1.81 -14.29
N PHE A 197 -4.44 0.52 -14.51
CA PHE A 197 -5.39 -0.41 -15.10
C PHE A 197 -5.52 -1.65 -14.24
N THR A 198 -6.71 -2.23 -14.21
CA THR A 198 -6.97 -3.54 -13.60
C THR A 198 -7.27 -4.57 -14.67
N LEU A 199 -6.76 -5.78 -14.49
CA LEU A 199 -7.00 -6.94 -15.33
C LEU A 199 -7.53 -8.08 -14.48
N ALA A 200 -8.78 -8.46 -14.69
CA ALA A 200 -9.33 -9.69 -14.15
C ALA A 200 -8.71 -10.90 -14.88
N VAL A 201 -8.27 -11.91 -14.15
CA VAL A 201 -7.70 -13.14 -14.68
C VAL A 201 -8.31 -14.33 -13.95
N THR A 202 -8.85 -15.27 -14.70
CA THR A 202 -9.37 -16.52 -14.15
C THR A 202 -8.28 -17.59 -14.21
N PRO A 203 -7.74 -18.08 -13.08
CA PRO A 203 -6.71 -19.12 -13.08
C PRO A 203 -7.20 -20.43 -13.70
N SER A 204 -6.32 -21.15 -14.38
CA SER A 204 -6.55 -22.54 -14.78
C SER A 204 -6.40 -23.45 -13.57
N THR A 205 -7.34 -24.38 -13.37
CA THR A 205 -7.34 -25.31 -12.23
C THR A 205 -6.05 -26.14 -12.14
N GLY A 206 -5.46 -26.23 -10.94
CA GLY A 206 -4.26 -27.04 -10.66
C GLY A 206 -2.92 -26.37 -10.97
N ALA A 207 -2.91 -25.14 -11.52
CA ALA A 207 -1.67 -24.39 -11.75
C ALA A 207 -1.25 -23.63 -10.48
N ALA A 208 0.00 -23.82 -10.04
CA ALA A 208 0.54 -23.13 -8.86
C ALA A 208 0.85 -21.64 -9.09
N THR A 209 0.94 -21.16 -10.34
CA THR A 209 1.29 -19.76 -10.64
C THR A 209 0.66 -19.29 -11.95
N VAL A 210 -0.05 -18.16 -11.89
CA VAL A 210 -0.59 -17.39 -13.03
C VAL A 210 0.41 -16.29 -13.39
N THR A 211 0.57 -16.01 -14.69
CA THR A 211 1.46 -14.94 -15.16
C THR A 211 0.74 -14.04 -16.15
N VAL A 212 0.73 -12.74 -15.92
CA VAL A 212 0.32 -11.70 -16.89
C VAL A 212 1.59 -11.15 -17.52
N ASN A 213 1.71 -11.25 -18.85
CA ASN A 213 2.80 -10.64 -19.60
C ASN A 213 2.27 -9.41 -20.35
N VAL A 214 2.97 -8.29 -20.21
CA VAL A 214 2.67 -7.03 -20.89
C VAL A 214 3.84 -6.70 -21.81
N GLY A 215 3.63 -6.85 -23.12
CA GLY A 215 4.66 -6.64 -24.13
C GLY A 215 5.04 -5.17 -24.32
N ALA A 216 6.26 -4.91 -24.77
CA ALA A 216 6.70 -3.58 -25.21
C ALA A 216 5.77 -3.05 -26.32
N GLY A 217 5.43 -1.77 -26.29
CA GLY A 217 4.50 -1.14 -27.23
C GLY A 217 3.00 -1.40 -26.98
N SER A 218 2.62 -2.14 -25.94
CA SER A 218 1.20 -2.36 -25.56
C SER A 218 0.50 -1.06 -25.11
N PHE A 219 1.24 -0.17 -24.45
CA PHE A 219 0.77 1.15 -23.99
C PHE A 219 1.60 2.28 -24.62
N GLN A 220 1.04 3.49 -24.63
CA GLN A 220 1.73 4.73 -24.98
C GLN A 220 1.29 5.87 -24.07
N ASP A 221 2.17 6.83 -23.82
CA ASP A 221 1.85 8.06 -23.08
C ASP A 221 1.02 9.06 -23.94
N VAL A 222 0.81 10.27 -23.40
CA VAL A 222 0.08 11.35 -24.06
C VAL A 222 0.85 11.92 -25.26
N GLN A 223 2.18 11.86 -25.25
CA GLN A 223 3.06 12.33 -26.32
C GLN A 223 3.31 11.26 -27.40
N GLY A 224 2.77 10.07 -27.22
CA GLY A 224 2.84 8.94 -28.14
C GLY A 224 4.09 8.07 -27.98
N ASN A 225 4.90 8.25 -26.93
CA ASN A 225 6.02 7.37 -26.67
C ASN A 225 5.50 6.01 -26.19
N ALA A 226 5.92 4.95 -26.89
CA ALA A 226 5.47 3.61 -26.62
C ALA A 226 6.22 3.00 -25.42
N LEU A 227 5.54 2.16 -24.63
CA LEU A 227 6.13 1.40 -23.53
C LEU A 227 7.41 0.69 -23.99
N GLY A 228 8.54 1.09 -23.41
CA GLY A 228 9.86 0.71 -23.93
C GLY A 228 10.29 -0.72 -23.57
N THR A 229 9.85 -1.25 -22.43
CA THR A 229 10.29 -2.56 -21.93
C THR A 229 9.08 -3.41 -21.54
N ALA A 230 9.08 -4.68 -21.98
CA ALA A 230 8.07 -5.64 -21.57
C ALA A 230 8.27 -6.01 -20.09
N PHE A 231 7.17 -6.29 -19.38
CA PHE A 231 7.21 -6.75 -18.00
C PHE A 231 6.18 -7.85 -17.77
N SER A 232 6.31 -8.55 -16.64
CA SER A 232 5.35 -9.55 -16.22
C SER A 232 5.02 -9.39 -14.75
N GLN A 233 3.80 -9.81 -14.40
CA GLN A 233 3.36 -9.95 -13.02
C GLN A 233 2.92 -11.40 -12.79
N THR A 234 3.28 -11.95 -11.64
CA THR A 234 2.95 -13.33 -11.27
C THR A 234 2.09 -13.38 -10.02
N ALA A 235 1.21 -14.37 -9.94
CA ALA A 235 0.39 -14.65 -8.77
C ALA A 235 0.45 -16.15 -8.47
N THR A 236 0.84 -16.51 -7.25
CA THR A 236 0.84 -17.92 -6.81
C THR A 236 -0.59 -18.30 -6.42
N ILE A 237 -1.12 -19.37 -7.01
CA ILE A 237 -2.38 -19.96 -6.57
C ILE A 237 -2.05 -20.88 -5.41
N SER A 238 -2.56 -20.52 -4.24
CA SER A 238 -2.49 -21.39 -3.08
C SER A 238 -3.67 -22.35 -3.19
N ASP A 239 -3.41 -23.63 -3.40
CA ASP A 239 -4.39 -24.66 -3.03
C ASP A 239 -4.21 -24.89 -1.54
N PRO A 240 -5.08 -24.32 -0.67
CA PRO A 240 -4.89 -24.50 0.76
C PRO A 240 -5.09 -25.99 1.07
N THR A 241 -4.07 -26.62 1.66
CA THR A 241 -4.28 -27.85 2.43
C THR A 241 -5.43 -27.54 3.39
N PRO A 242 -6.58 -28.26 3.35
CA PRO A 242 -7.76 -27.77 4.04
C PRO A 242 -7.53 -27.80 5.56
N THR A 243 -7.62 -26.65 6.22
CA THR A 243 -7.36 -26.46 7.66
C THR A 243 -8.53 -26.88 8.56
N GLY A 244 -9.42 -27.74 8.06
CA GLY A 244 -10.62 -28.19 8.76
C GLY A 244 -10.48 -29.51 9.53
N THR A 245 -11.57 -29.93 10.16
CA THR A 245 -11.65 -31.24 10.84
C THR A 245 -11.91 -32.33 9.80
N SER A 246 -10.98 -33.26 9.62
CA SER A 246 -11.24 -34.45 8.81
C SER A 246 -12.35 -35.29 9.45
N LEU A 247 -13.41 -35.54 8.69
CA LEU A 247 -14.51 -36.40 9.10
C LEU A 247 -14.24 -37.88 8.79
N LEU A 248 -13.24 -38.15 7.96
CA LEU A 248 -12.81 -39.50 7.56
C LEU A 248 -11.29 -39.64 7.82
N PRO A 249 -10.86 -39.89 9.07
CA PRO A 249 -9.47 -40.23 9.33
C PRO A 249 -9.07 -41.54 8.60
N ASN A 250 -7.83 -41.60 8.12
CA ASN A 250 -7.33 -42.71 7.28
C ASN A 250 -7.35 -44.08 7.96
N ASP A 251 -7.30 -44.11 9.29
CA ASP A 251 -7.26 -45.35 10.07
C ASP A 251 -8.67 -45.96 10.18
N GLY A 252 -8.83 -47.17 9.63
CA GLY A 252 -10.08 -47.94 9.73
C GLY A 252 -11.19 -47.53 8.75
N LEU A 253 -10.88 -46.69 7.76
CA LEU A 253 -11.84 -46.28 6.73
C LEU A 253 -12.35 -47.47 5.92
N THR A 254 -13.67 -47.58 5.82
CA THR A 254 -14.41 -48.59 5.06
C THR A 254 -15.47 -47.91 4.21
N ALA A 255 -15.80 -48.53 3.07
CA ALA A 255 -16.84 -48.06 2.16
C ALA A 255 -17.79 -49.20 1.82
N SER A 256 -19.09 -48.93 1.81
CA SER A 256 -20.13 -49.89 1.43
C SER A 256 -21.11 -49.25 0.46
N GLY A 257 -21.16 -49.78 -0.76
CA GLY A 257 -21.98 -49.23 -1.85
C GLY A 257 -23.27 -50.01 -2.06
N TRP A 258 -24.32 -49.31 -2.51
CA TRP A 258 -25.55 -49.91 -3.02
C TRP A 258 -25.95 -49.25 -4.35
N GLN A 259 -26.65 -50.02 -5.18
CA GLN A 259 -27.17 -49.54 -6.48
C GLN A 259 -26.06 -48.99 -7.40
N LEU A 260 -24.82 -49.47 -7.25
CA LEU A 260 -23.67 -49.07 -8.08
C LEU A 260 -23.69 -49.72 -9.47
N GLY A 261 -24.66 -50.59 -9.75
CA GLY A 261 -24.79 -51.31 -11.01
C GLY A 261 -23.98 -52.62 -11.06
N THR A 262 -24.18 -53.37 -12.14
CA THR A 262 -23.47 -54.60 -12.48
C THR A 262 -21.97 -54.32 -12.60
N GLY A 263 -21.16 -55.00 -11.79
CA GLY A 263 -19.72 -54.75 -11.70
C GLY A 263 -19.33 -53.51 -10.89
N GLY A 264 -20.31 -52.79 -10.32
CA GLY A 264 -20.06 -51.68 -9.43
C GLY A 264 -19.56 -52.14 -8.05
N SER A 265 -18.69 -51.34 -7.45
CA SER A 265 -18.09 -51.63 -6.14
C SER A 265 -17.67 -50.34 -5.44
N ALA A 266 -17.56 -50.39 -4.11
CA ALA A 266 -16.96 -49.34 -3.33
C ALA A 266 -15.90 -49.97 -2.41
N THR A 267 -14.68 -49.46 -2.44
CA THR A 267 -13.57 -49.91 -1.61
C THR A 267 -12.87 -48.71 -1.00
N ALA A 268 -12.22 -48.91 0.14
CA ALA A 268 -11.39 -47.88 0.77
C ALA A 268 -9.98 -48.44 0.96
N ALA A 269 -8.97 -47.68 0.56
CA ALA A 269 -7.56 -48.03 0.74
C ALA A 269 -6.72 -46.77 0.89
N SER A 270 -5.84 -46.74 1.89
CA SER A 270 -4.89 -45.64 2.13
C SER A 270 -5.57 -44.25 2.23
N GLY A 271 -6.74 -44.17 2.88
CA GLY A 271 -7.53 -42.93 3.01
C GLY A 271 -8.46 -42.63 1.84
N VAL A 272 -8.24 -43.25 0.68
CA VAL A 272 -9.03 -42.98 -0.53
C VAL A 272 -10.19 -43.97 -0.65
N VAL A 273 -11.40 -43.45 -0.87
CA VAL A 273 -12.57 -44.23 -1.28
C VAL A 273 -12.63 -44.30 -2.81
N THR A 274 -12.55 -45.51 -3.35
CA THR A 274 -12.69 -45.79 -4.78
C THR A 274 -14.09 -46.33 -5.04
N VAL A 275 -14.85 -45.65 -5.90
CA VAL A 275 -16.19 -46.04 -6.33
C VAL A 275 -16.16 -46.40 -7.81
N VAL A 276 -16.53 -47.64 -8.13
CA VAL A 276 -16.75 -48.10 -9.49
C VAL A 276 -18.24 -48.08 -9.77
N LEU A 277 -18.66 -47.26 -10.73
CA LEU A 277 -20.03 -47.21 -11.23
C LEU A 277 -20.15 -48.09 -12.48
N GLY A 278 -21.16 -48.95 -12.51
CA GLY A 278 -21.59 -49.71 -13.68
C GLY A 278 -22.51 -48.90 -14.61
N THR A 279 -22.79 -49.44 -15.79
CA THR A 279 -23.65 -48.82 -16.82
C THR A 279 -25.14 -48.76 -16.44
N ASP A 280 -25.55 -49.51 -15.43
CA ASP A 280 -26.88 -49.58 -14.84
C ASP A 280 -26.91 -49.01 -13.40
N SER A 281 -25.88 -48.25 -13.02
CA SER A 281 -25.84 -47.53 -11.74
C SER A 281 -27.07 -46.64 -11.56
N GLY A 282 -27.53 -46.56 -10.32
CA GLY A 282 -28.71 -45.81 -9.93
C GLY A 282 -30.04 -46.49 -10.28
N LYS A 283 -30.03 -47.82 -10.41
CA LYS A 283 -31.24 -48.66 -10.45
C LYS A 283 -31.40 -49.43 -9.16
N ASP A 284 -32.63 -49.47 -8.64
CA ASP A 284 -32.99 -50.37 -7.54
C ASP A 284 -33.23 -51.81 -8.03
N SER A 285 -33.58 -52.73 -7.11
CA SER A 285 -33.85 -54.13 -7.44
C SER A 285 -35.08 -54.35 -8.31
N SER A 286 -35.93 -53.33 -8.49
CA SER A 286 -37.06 -53.34 -9.43
C SER A 286 -36.71 -52.72 -10.79
N GLY A 287 -35.51 -52.15 -10.93
CA GLY A 287 -35.06 -51.43 -12.12
C GLY A 287 -35.48 -49.96 -12.17
N ALA A 288 -36.14 -49.45 -11.12
CA ALA A 288 -36.53 -48.04 -11.00
C ALA A 288 -35.34 -47.16 -10.63
N ASN A 289 -35.44 -45.86 -10.94
CA ASN A 289 -34.36 -44.91 -10.67
C ASN A 289 -34.25 -44.68 -9.15
N ALA A 290 -33.08 -44.98 -8.58
CA ALA A 290 -32.77 -44.79 -7.17
C ALA A 290 -31.30 -44.38 -7.00
N LEU A 291 -30.99 -43.48 -6.05
CA LEU A 291 -29.65 -42.91 -5.95
C LEU A 291 -28.59 -43.98 -5.60
N ALA A 292 -27.61 -44.16 -6.49
CA ALA A 292 -26.42 -44.95 -6.22
C ALA A 292 -25.62 -44.31 -5.08
N GLY A 293 -25.45 -45.02 -3.98
CA GLY A 293 -24.89 -44.45 -2.76
C GLY A 293 -23.74 -45.28 -2.20
N VAL A 294 -22.87 -44.59 -1.46
CA VAL A 294 -21.73 -45.18 -0.75
C VAL A 294 -21.72 -44.65 0.68
N LEU A 295 -21.89 -45.55 1.64
CA LEU A 295 -21.69 -45.26 3.07
C LEU A 295 -20.20 -45.32 3.38
N MET A 296 -19.68 -44.25 3.96
CA MET A 296 -18.28 -44.12 4.40
C MET A 296 -18.24 -44.17 5.92
N SER A 297 -17.36 -45.01 6.47
CA SER A 297 -17.37 -45.35 7.89
C SER A 297 -15.97 -45.67 8.41
N THR A 298 -15.66 -45.26 9.63
CA THR A 298 -14.42 -45.62 10.35
C THR A 298 -14.69 -46.46 11.59
N GLN A 299 -15.96 -46.71 11.92
CA GLN A 299 -16.37 -47.47 13.10
C GLN A 299 -17.26 -48.68 12.73
N THR A 300 -17.28 -49.67 13.62
CA THR A 300 -18.18 -50.83 13.50
C THR A 300 -19.63 -50.38 13.55
N GLY A 301 -20.45 -50.82 12.58
CA GLY A 301 -21.86 -50.42 12.48
C GLY A 301 -22.15 -49.34 11.44
N GLY A 302 -21.14 -48.90 10.68
CA GLY A 302 -21.33 -47.99 9.55
C GLY A 302 -21.44 -46.52 9.98
N THR A 303 -20.66 -46.10 10.96
CA THR A 303 -20.63 -44.74 11.53
C THR A 303 -19.23 -44.13 11.50
N VAL A 304 -19.18 -42.81 11.69
CA VAL A 304 -17.95 -42.02 11.90
C VAL A 304 -18.00 -41.37 13.29
N PRO A 305 -16.88 -40.86 13.84
CA PRO A 305 -16.92 -40.02 15.02
C PRO A 305 -17.97 -38.91 14.88
N THR A 306 -18.75 -38.68 15.93
CA THR A 306 -19.81 -37.69 15.89
C THR A 306 -19.24 -36.31 15.59
N PHE A 307 -19.83 -35.64 14.60
CA PHE A 307 -19.53 -34.25 14.25
C PHE A 307 -20.83 -33.45 14.25
N SER A 308 -20.76 -32.12 14.23
CA SER A 308 -21.95 -31.28 14.22
C SER A 308 -21.89 -30.26 13.10
N LEU A 309 -23.06 -29.94 12.54
CA LEU A 309 -23.25 -28.76 11.72
C LEU A 309 -23.93 -27.68 12.55
N SER A 310 -23.54 -26.42 12.37
CA SER A 310 -24.19 -25.25 12.96
C SER A 310 -24.39 -24.17 11.90
N PRO A 311 -25.19 -23.11 12.16
CA PRO A 311 -25.31 -22.00 11.21
C PRO A 311 -23.95 -21.39 10.82
N GLN A 312 -23.00 -21.42 11.76
CA GLN A 312 -21.63 -20.94 11.59
C GLN A 312 -20.66 -22.02 11.09
N GLN A 313 -21.01 -23.30 11.11
CA GLN A 313 -20.13 -24.40 10.69
C GLN A 313 -20.94 -25.41 9.87
N LYS A 314 -21.19 -25.06 8.61
CA LYS A 314 -22.06 -25.82 7.69
C LYS A 314 -21.42 -26.14 6.34
N THR A 315 -20.14 -25.85 6.18
CA THR A 315 -19.41 -26.03 4.93
C THR A 315 -18.49 -27.24 5.05
N VAL A 316 -18.55 -28.12 4.05
CA VAL A 316 -17.70 -29.32 3.96
C VAL A 316 -17.01 -29.32 2.62
N GLN A 317 -15.72 -29.61 2.63
CA GLN A 317 -14.94 -29.84 1.43
C GLN A 317 -14.71 -31.33 1.22
N LEU A 318 -14.58 -31.72 -0.04
CA LEU A 318 -14.30 -33.08 -0.45
C LEU A 318 -13.37 -33.05 -1.66
N ARG A 319 -12.27 -33.80 -1.62
CA ARG A 319 -11.47 -34.03 -2.83
C ARG A 319 -12.01 -35.20 -3.60
N ILE A 320 -12.15 -35.01 -4.90
CA ILE A 320 -12.72 -36.01 -5.82
C ILE A 320 -11.91 -36.05 -7.11
N LYS A 321 -11.70 -37.23 -7.66
CA LYS A 321 -11.15 -37.45 -9.00
C LYS A 321 -12.19 -38.25 -9.78
N ALA A 322 -12.94 -37.55 -10.63
CA ALA A 322 -14.04 -38.09 -11.42
C ALA A 322 -13.82 -37.77 -12.91
N PRO A 323 -13.31 -38.71 -13.72
CA PRO A 323 -13.12 -38.50 -15.14
C PRO A 323 -14.45 -38.48 -15.90
N GLY A 324 -14.52 -37.68 -16.99
CA GLY A 324 -15.66 -37.58 -17.89
C GLY A 324 -16.47 -36.29 -17.75
N ALA A 325 -17.74 -36.32 -18.17
CA ALA A 325 -18.64 -35.16 -18.12
C ALA A 325 -18.93 -34.70 -16.68
N ALA A 326 -19.24 -33.41 -16.53
CA ALA A 326 -19.69 -32.82 -15.27
C ALA A 326 -20.85 -33.65 -14.69
N THR A 327 -20.74 -34.03 -13.43
CA THR A 327 -21.70 -34.92 -12.75
C THR A 327 -22.04 -34.33 -11.40
N LYS A 328 -23.33 -34.29 -11.09
CA LYS A 328 -23.79 -33.85 -9.78
C LYS A 328 -23.47 -34.92 -8.74
N VAL A 329 -22.81 -34.49 -7.67
CA VAL A 329 -22.47 -35.27 -6.50
C VAL A 329 -23.31 -34.76 -5.34
N LYS A 330 -23.93 -35.65 -4.58
CA LYS A 330 -24.65 -35.30 -3.35
C LYS A 330 -23.91 -35.89 -2.16
N LEU A 331 -23.74 -35.09 -1.12
CA LEU A 331 -23.27 -35.53 0.17
C LEU A 331 -24.43 -35.47 1.17
N LYS A 332 -24.60 -36.53 1.95
CA LYS A 332 -25.65 -36.65 2.95
C LYS A 332 -25.07 -37.05 4.29
N PHE A 333 -25.53 -36.36 5.33
CA PHE A 333 -25.25 -36.72 6.72
C PHE A 333 -26.51 -37.22 7.40
N GLU A 334 -26.37 -38.24 8.25
CA GLU A 334 -27.48 -38.81 9.01
C GLU A 334 -27.10 -38.95 10.48
N LYS A 335 -28.11 -38.87 11.35
CA LYS A 335 -27.99 -39.16 12.77
C LYS A 335 -28.62 -40.52 13.06
N THR A 336 -27.79 -41.46 13.51
CA THR A 336 -28.19 -42.85 13.77
C THR A 336 -29.38 -42.93 14.73
N GLY A 337 -30.33 -43.82 14.41
CA GLY A 337 -31.54 -44.03 15.21
C GLY A 337 -32.60 -42.93 15.07
N THR A 338 -32.42 -41.96 14.16
CA THR A 338 -33.38 -40.87 13.91
C THR A 338 -33.64 -40.69 12.42
N THR A 339 -34.64 -39.88 12.07
CA THR A 339 -34.95 -39.46 10.70
C THR A 339 -34.23 -38.16 10.31
N VAL A 340 -33.28 -37.69 11.12
CA VAL A 340 -32.60 -36.40 10.91
C VAL A 340 -31.49 -36.54 9.86
N THR A 341 -31.58 -35.75 8.79
CA THR A 341 -30.57 -35.73 7.72
C THR A 341 -30.22 -34.31 7.27
N ALA A 342 -29.00 -34.15 6.78
CA ALA A 342 -28.55 -32.96 6.07
C ALA A 342 -28.08 -33.37 4.68
N GLU A 343 -28.45 -32.64 3.64
CA GLU A 343 -28.10 -32.96 2.25
C GLU A 343 -27.61 -31.70 1.53
N ALA A 344 -26.54 -31.85 0.76
CA ALA A 344 -26.01 -30.80 -0.09
C ALA A 344 -25.53 -31.40 -1.41
N ASP A 345 -25.65 -30.61 -2.48
CA ASP A 345 -25.25 -31.00 -3.82
C ASP A 345 -24.07 -30.13 -4.29
N ALA A 346 -23.15 -30.71 -5.05
CA ALA A 346 -22.09 -30.02 -5.78
C ALA A 346 -21.95 -30.66 -7.18
N VAL A 347 -21.27 -30.00 -8.10
CA VAL A 347 -21.09 -30.51 -9.48
C VAL A 347 -19.61 -30.60 -9.79
N THR A 348 -19.15 -31.75 -10.31
CA THR A 348 -17.78 -31.90 -10.79
C THR A 348 -17.57 -31.11 -12.08
N GLN A 349 -16.34 -30.65 -12.31
CA GLN A 349 -15.94 -30.08 -13.59
C GLN A 349 -15.71 -31.19 -14.62
N ALA A 350 -16.08 -30.92 -15.88
CA ALA A 350 -15.87 -31.85 -16.97
C ALA A 350 -14.38 -31.99 -17.33
N ASN A 351 -13.94 -33.21 -17.62
CA ASN A 351 -12.66 -33.55 -18.27
C ASN A 351 -11.36 -33.24 -17.51
N ASN A 352 -11.34 -33.16 -16.17
CA ASN A 352 -10.07 -32.92 -15.48
C ASN A 352 -9.17 -34.18 -15.30
N ASN A 353 -9.71 -35.40 -15.25
CA ASN A 353 -8.98 -36.64 -14.88
C ASN A 353 -7.99 -36.51 -13.68
N ASP A 354 -8.12 -35.44 -12.90
CA ASP A 354 -7.28 -35.06 -11.77
C ASP A 354 -8.15 -34.70 -10.59
N TRP A 355 -7.52 -34.65 -9.42
CA TRP A 355 -8.17 -34.30 -8.17
C TRP A 355 -8.71 -32.86 -8.24
N GLN A 356 -9.94 -32.69 -7.80
CA GLN A 356 -10.61 -31.40 -7.64
C GLN A 356 -11.28 -31.34 -6.27
N THR A 357 -11.42 -30.14 -5.71
CA THR A 357 -12.11 -29.92 -4.42
C THR A 357 -13.54 -29.47 -4.68
N LEU A 358 -14.52 -30.24 -4.22
CA LEU A 358 -15.92 -29.84 -4.18
C LEU A 358 -16.23 -29.21 -2.82
N THR A 359 -17.02 -28.14 -2.83
CA THR A 359 -17.53 -27.48 -1.63
C THR A 359 -19.03 -27.70 -1.50
N PHE A 360 -19.46 -28.17 -0.35
CA PHE A 360 -20.85 -28.45 -0.01
C PHE A 360 -21.27 -27.51 1.13
N THR A 361 -22.40 -26.82 0.96
CA THR A 361 -22.99 -25.97 2.01
C THR A 361 -24.32 -26.57 2.46
N PHE A 362 -24.43 -26.87 3.76
CA PHE A 362 -25.60 -27.53 4.35
C PHE A 362 -26.52 -26.51 5.02
N ASP A 363 -27.33 -25.81 4.23
CA ASP A 363 -28.25 -24.78 4.74
C ASP A 363 -29.53 -25.33 5.38
N LYS A 364 -29.85 -26.60 5.13
CA LYS A 364 -31.12 -27.21 5.54
C LYS A 364 -30.93 -28.55 6.25
N ILE A 365 -31.77 -28.79 7.25
CA ILE A 365 -31.92 -30.05 7.96
C ILE A 365 -33.33 -30.59 7.73
N LYS A 366 -33.43 -31.88 7.41
CA LYS A 366 -34.69 -32.63 7.41
C LYS A 366 -34.83 -33.33 8.74
N THR A 367 -35.99 -33.20 9.38
CA THR A 367 -36.28 -33.91 10.64
C THR A 367 -37.16 -35.14 10.44
N THR A 368 -37.83 -35.26 9.29
CA THR A 368 -38.62 -36.42 8.87
C THR A 368 -38.32 -36.75 7.41
N ALA A 369 -38.59 -37.99 6.99
CA ALA A 369 -38.27 -38.47 5.64
C ALA A 369 -39.02 -37.74 4.51
N THR A 370 -40.12 -37.05 4.82
CA THR A 370 -40.99 -36.35 3.85
C THR A 370 -40.81 -34.83 3.85
N ASP A 371 -39.98 -34.27 4.74
CA ASP A 371 -39.77 -32.83 4.86
C ASP A 371 -38.89 -32.29 3.69
N ALA A 372 -39.27 -31.13 3.15
CA ALA A 372 -38.49 -30.41 2.14
C ALA A 372 -37.20 -29.76 2.73
N GLY A 373 -37.06 -29.81 4.07
CA GLY A 373 -35.90 -29.34 4.82
C GLY A 373 -36.14 -27.94 5.39
N SER A 374 -35.97 -27.81 6.70
CA SER A 374 -36.01 -26.54 7.43
C SER A 374 -34.61 -25.91 7.49
N ALA A 375 -34.51 -24.60 7.66
CA ALA A 375 -33.22 -23.91 7.79
C ALA A 375 -32.42 -24.45 9.00
N LEU A 376 -31.10 -24.60 8.83
CA LEU A 376 -30.20 -24.94 9.94
C LEU A 376 -30.04 -23.71 10.85
N THR A 377 -30.81 -23.66 11.95
CA THR A 377 -30.83 -22.53 12.90
C THR A 377 -30.11 -22.81 14.22
N SER A 378 -29.66 -24.05 14.44
CA SER A 378 -28.98 -24.48 15.66
C SER A 378 -27.96 -25.58 15.36
N THR A 379 -27.07 -25.86 16.29
CA THR A 379 -26.12 -26.98 16.16
C THR A 379 -26.83 -28.34 16.16
N VAL A 380 -26.53 -29.19 15.19
CA VAL A 380 -27.12 -30.53 15.03
C VAL A 380 -26.01 -31.58 14.84
N PRO A 381 -25.97 -32.65 15.66
CA PRO A 381 -24.97 -33.71 15.53
C PRO A 381 -25.35 -34.78 14.51
N PHE A 382 -24.34 -35.33 13.83
CA PHE A 382 -24.40 -36.41 12.84
C PHE A 382 -23.30 -37.45 13.10
N ASP A 383 -23.52 -38.68 12.65
CA ASP A 383 -22.58 -39.80 12.84
C ASP A 383 -22.50 -40.74 11.62
N LYS A 384 -23.14 -40.38 10.50
CA LYS A 384 -23.04 -41.10 9.23
C LYS A 384 -22.79 -40.16 8.07
N ILE A 385 -21.96 -40.62 7.13
CA ILE A 385 -21.65 -39.89 5.88
C ILE A 385 -21.96 -40.80 4.69
N VAL A 386 -22.82 -40.31 3.81
CA VAL A 386 -23.23 -40.99 2.59
C VAL A 386 -22.92 -40.12 1.39
N LEU A 387 -22.16 -40.67 0.45
CA LEU A 387 -21.86 -40.05 -0.84
C LEU A 387 -22.78 -40.64 -1.92
N PHE A 388 -23.36 -39.78 -2.74
CA PHE A 388 -24.02 -40.17 -3.99
C PHE A 388 -23.21 -39.57 -5.15
N PRO A 389 -22.31 -40.36 -5.76
CA PRO A 389 -21.32 -39.85 -6.71
C PRO A 389 -21.90 -39.56 -8.12
N ASP A 390 -23.10 -40.01 -8.41
CA ASP A 390 -23.86 -39.70 -9.65
C ASP A 390 -25.33 -39.47 -9.31
N ALA A 391 -25.65 -38.27 -8.83
CA ALA A 391 -26.99 -37.88 -8.41
C ALA A 391 -27.94 -37.57 -9.59
N ASP A 392 -27.41 -37.46 -10.81
CA ASP A 392 -28.18 -37.19 -12.03
C ASP A 392 -28.46 -38.45 -12.87
N PHE A 393 -28.03 -39.63 -12.41
CA PHE A 393 -28.23 -40.90 -13.11
C PHE A 393 -27.61 -40.90 -14.52
N THR A 394 -26.38 -40.39 -14.67
CA THR A 394 -25.70 -40.33 -15.98
C THR A 394 -25.49 -41.72 -16.59
N ARG A 395 -25.46 -42.79 -15.77
CA ARG A 395 -25.43 -44.21 -16.20
C ARG A 395 -24.24 -44.58 -17.08
N VAL A 396 -23.11 -43.91 -16.84
CA VAL A 396 -21.86 -44.18 -17.55
C VAL A 396 -20.92 -44.94 -16.63
N ALA A 397 -20.36 -46.05 -17.12
CA ALA A 397 -19.36 -46.78 -16.35
C ALA A 397 -18.10 -45.92 -16.16
N ARG A 398 -17.69 -45.72 -14.90
CA ARG A 398 -16.50 -44.95 -14.55
C ARG A 398 -16.03 -45.23 -13.12
N THR A 399 -14.78 -44.89 -12.85
CA THR A 399 -14.19 -44.93 -11.51
C THR A 399 -14.08 -43.52 -10.94
N ILE A 400 -14.51 -43.34 -9.71
CA ILE A 400 -14.48 -42.09 -8.97
C ILE A 400 -13.66 -42.32 -7.71
N ASN A 401 -12.60 -41.54 -7.51
CA ASN A 401 -11.84 -41.56 -6.27
C ASN A 401 -12.22 -40.36 -5.41
N VAL A 402 -12.27 -40.57 -4.10
CA VAL A 402 -12.77 -39.60 -3.14
C VAL A 402 -11.86 -39.62 -1.93
N ASP A 403 -11.47 -38.44 -1.44
CA ASP A 403 -10.57 -38.28 -0.31
C ASP A 403 -10.88 -36.96 0.43
N ASP A 404 -10.31 -36.76 1.61
CA ASP A 404 -10.32 -35.49 2.33
C ASP A 404 -11.75 -34.91 2.54
N VAL A 405 -12.67 -35.71 3.10
CA VAL A 405 -13.96 -35.17 3.58
C VAL A 405 -13.69 -34.33 4.83
N ILE A 406 -13.65 -33.02 4.67
CA ILE A 406 -13.21 -32.09 5.69
C ILE A 406 -14.34 -31.14 6.04
N LEU A 407 -14.78 -31.19 7.31
CA LEU A 407 -15.64 -30.16 7.87
C LEU A 407 -14.79 -28.91 8.05
N MET A 408 -15.11 -27.87 7.30
CA MET A 408 -14.42 -26.60 7.42
C MET A 408 -14.57 -26.10 8.87
N PRO A 409 -13.58 -25.36 9.39
CA PRO A 409 -13.78 -24.67 10.66
C PRO A 409 -15.08 -23.86 10.57
N ALA A 410 -15.69 -23.58 11.72
CA ALA A 410 -16.77 -22.60 11.73
C ALA A 410 -16.29 -21.40 10.92
N SER A 411 -17.13 -20.91 10.00
CA SER A 411 -17.02 -19.54 9.57
C SER A 411 -17.04 -18.73 10.85
N THR A 412 -15.84 -18.44 11.34
CA THR A 412 -15.57 -17.16 11.89
C THR A 412 -15.87 -16.25 10.70
N SER A 413 -17.13 -15.80 10.59
CA SER A 413 -17.23 -14.36 10.57
C SER A 413 -16.49 -13.94 11.84
N THR A 414 -15.15 -13.83 11.77
CA THR A 414 -14.53 -12.69 12.39
C THR A 414 -15.31 -11.57 11.75
N GLN A 415 -16.34 -11.13 12.49
CA GLN A 415 -17.03 -9.89 12.22
C GLN A 415 -15.93 -8.94 11.78
N ASP A 416 -16.05 -8.35 10.60
CA ASP A 416 -15.14 -7.25 10.28
C ASP A 416 -15.18 -6.34 11.51
N PRO A 417 -14.08 -6.12 12.22
CA PRO A 417 -14.09 -5.36 13.47
C PRO A 417 -14.64 -3.93 13.23
N ASN A 418 -14.70 -3.51 11.96
CA ASN A 418 -15.28 -2.24 11.53
C ASN A 418 -16.70 -2.35 10.96
N SER A 419 -17.33 -3.54 10.99
CA SER A 419 -18.75 -3.68 10.69
C SER A 419 -19.58 -2.97 11.75
N VAL A 420 -20.36 -1.98 11.29
CA VAL A 420 -21.32 -1.24 12.12
C VAL A 420 -22.68 -1.94 12.21
N LEU A 421 -22.82 -3.08 11.53
CA LEU A 421 -24.05 -3.85 11.45
C LEU A 421 -23.74 -5.36 11.47
N PRO A 422 -23.50 -5.98 12.63
CA PRO A 422 -23.19 -7.40 12.71
C PRO A 422 -24.39 -8.29 12.33
N ASP A 423 -24.11 -9.46 11.75
CA ASP A 423 -25.12 -10.46 11.35
C ASP A 423 -25.96 -10.96 12.53
N ALA A 424 -25.35 -11.01 13.72
CA ALA A 424 -26.01 -11.47 14.93
C ALA A 424 -27.07 -10.47 15.40
N GLY A 425 -28.33 -10.91 15.44
CA GLY A 425 -29.46 -10.08 15.87
C GLY A 425 -29.97 -9.10 14.82
N LEU A 426 -29.48 -9.19 13.59
CA LEU A 426 -29.88 -8.31 12.49
C LEU A 426 -31.39 -8.39 12.23
N ALA A 427 -32.03 -7.22 12.25
CA ALA A 427 -33.43 -6.99 11.97
C ALA A 427 -33.58 -5.78 11.03
N ALA A 428 -34.66 -5.77 10.25
CA ALA A 428 -34.98 -4.70 9.33
C ALA A 428 -36.45 -4.28 9.46
N LEU A 429 -36.70 -2.98 9.45
CA LEU A 429 -38.04 -2.39 9.48
C LEU A 429 -38.20 -1.41 8.33
N GLY A 430 -39.11 -1.71 7.40
CA GLY A 430 -39.37 -0.88 6.22
C GLY A 430 -40.59 0.02 6.37
N TRP A 431 -40.58 1.18 5.72
CA TRP A 431 -41.74 2.05 5.54
C TRP A 431 -41.85 2.52 4.10
N GLN A 432 -43.08 2.83 3.67
CA GLN A 432 -43.37 3.36 2.33
C GLN A 432 -42.84 2.47 1.18
N LEU A 433 -42.71 1.16 1.41
CA LEU A 433 -42.27 0.17 0.40
C LEU A 433 -43.36 -0.20 -0.61
N GLY A 434 -44.56 0.38 -0.46
CA GLY A 434 -45.72 0.13 -1.30
C GLY A 434 -46.52 -1.12 -0.91
N THR A 435 -47.65 -1.34 -1.58
CA THR A 435 -48.58 -2.42 -1.27
C THR A 435 -47.96 -3.77 -1.64
N GLY A 436 -47.62 -4.58 -0.63
CA GLY A 436 -46.90 -5.85 -0.80
C GLY A 436 -45.37 -5.73 -0.74
N GLY A 437 -44.83 -4.52 -0.49
CA GLY A 437 -43.42 -4.34 -0.18
C GLY A 437 -43.08 -4.84 1.23
N SER A 438 -41.84 -5.27 1.44
CA SER A 438 -41.37 -5.82 2.71
C SER A 438 -39.88 -5.59 2.92
N ALA A 439 -39.44 -5.60 4.18
CA ALA A 439 -38.03 -5.65 4.55
C ALA A 439 -37.84 -6.82 5.53
N THR A 440 -36.93 -7.73 5.22
CA THR A 440 -36.66 -8.92 6.03
C THR A 440 -35.16 -9.14 6.15
N ALA A 441 -34.69 -9.52 7.34
CA ALA A 441 -33.30 -9.90 7.57
C ALA A 441 -33.19 -11.42 7.74
N ALA A 442 -32.27 -12.06 7.03
CA ALA A 442 -31.95 -13.48 7.18
C ALA A 442 -30.52 -13.77 6.72
N ASN A 443 -29.78 -14.56 7.52
CA ASN A 443 -28.40 -14.96 7.21
C ASN A 443 -27.46 -13.78 6.93
N GLY A 444 -27.49 -12.72 7.75
CA GLY A 444 -26.67 -11.51 7.55
C GLY A 444 -27.19 -10.54 6.46
N VAL A 445 -28.07 -11.01 5.58
CA VAL A 445 -28.58 -10.21 4.46
C VAL A 445 -29.92 -9.56 4.80
N VAL A 446 -30.04 -8.25 4.54
CA VAL A 446 -31.34 -7.56 4.50
C VAL A 446 -31.87 -7.59 3.07
N THR A 447 -33.07 -8.13 2.90
CA THR A 447 -33.79 -8.16 1.63
C THR A 447 -34.95 -7.16 1.68
N VAL A 448 -34.99 -6.26 0.70
CA VAL A 448 -35.99 -5.22 0.53
C VAL A 448 -36.77 -5.47 -0.75
N VAL A 449 -38.08 -5.66 -0.62
CA VAL A 449 -39.00 -5.77 -1.75
C VAL A 449 -39.67 -4.41 -1.94
N LEU A 450 -39.35 -3.74 -3.03
CA LEU A 450 -40.01 -2.50 -3.46
C LEU A 450 -41.16 -2.86 -4.40
N ALA A 451 -42.37 -2.39 -4.08
CA ALA A 451 -43.52 -2.48 -4.98
C ALA A 451 -43.52 -1.30 -5.99
N ALA A 452 -44.34 -1.39 -7.03
CA ALA A 452 -44.44 -0.35 -8.06
C ALA A 452 -44.98 0.99 -7.52
N ASP A 453 -45.70 0.97 -6.39
CA ASP A 453 -46.23 2.12 -5.68
C ASP A 453 -45.34 2.58 -4.50
N SER A 454 -44.13 2.02 -4.36
CA SER A 454 -43.15 2.46 -3.36
C SER A 454 -42.85 3.96 -3.45
N GLY A 455 -42.54 4.55 -2.29
CA GLY A 455 -42.24 5.97 -2.14
C GLY A 455 -43.46 6.89 -2.21
N LYS A 456 -44.64 6.37 -1.83
CA LYS A 456 -45.85 7.18 -1.58
C LYS A 456 -46.12 7.30 -0.08
N ASP A 457 -46.40 8.50 0.41
CA ASP A 457 -46.95 8.68 1.75
C ASP A 457 -48.44 8.31 1.81
N ALA A 458 -49.06 8.42 3.00
CA ALA A 458 -50.48 8.10 3.21
C ALA A 458 -51.45 8.98 2.39
N THR A 459 -50.97 10.08 1.82
CA THR A 459 -51.73 11.00 0.94
C THR A 459 -51.47 10.77 -0.54
N GLY A 460 -50.52 9.89 -0.88
CA GLY A 460 -50.09 9.59 -2.24
C GLY A 460 -48.97 10.50 -2.77
N ALA A 461 -48.43 11.41 -1.95
CA ALA A 461 -47.32 12.28 -2.31
C ALA A 461 -45.98 11.53 -2.30
N ASN A 462 -44.99 12.05 -3.04
CA ASN A 462 -43.66 11.45 -3.11
C ASN A 462 -42.96 11.54 -1.75
N ALA A 463 -42.56 10.40 -1.21
CA ALA A 463 -41.81 10.28 0.04
C ALA A 463 -40.75 9.18 -0.08
N LEU A 464 -39.66 9.28 0.67
CA LEU A 464 -38.57 8.30 0.56
C LEU A 464 -38.94 6.97 1.24
N ALA A 465 -39.05 5.92 0.42
CA ALA A 465 -39.11 4.55 0.89
C ALA A 465 -37.80 4.20 1.61
N GLY A 466 -37.88 3.75 2.85
CA GLY A 466 -36.70 3.53 3.68
C GLY A 466 -36.78 2.23 4.48
N VAL A 467 -35.61 1.77 4.89
CA VAL A 467 -35.41 0.58 5.70
C VAL A 467 -34.44 0.91 6.82
N GLN A 468 -34.93 0.81 8.06
CA GLN A 468 -34.09 0.91 9.25
C GLN A 468 -33.51 -0.46 9.54
N MET A 469 -32.19 -0.51 9.70
CA MET A 469 -31.44 -1.73 10.02
C MET A 469 -30.95 -1.64 11.46
N SER A 470 -31.10 -2.73 12.21
CA SER A 470 -30.83 -2.75 13.64
C SER A 470 -30.35 -4.10 14.12
N THR A 471 -29.56 -4.13 15.19
CA THR A 471 -29.13 -5.35 15.87
C THR A 471 -29.56 -5.39 17.34
N GLN A 472 -30.20 -4.31 17.82
CA GLN A 472 -30.67 -4.17 19.20
C GLN A 472 -32.18 -3.87 19.25
N THR A 473 -32.79 -4.28 20.36
CA THR A 473 -34.20 -3.97 20.68
C THR A 473 -34.42 -2.45 20.73
N GLY A 474 -35.44 -1.96 20.04
CA GLY A 474 -35.70 -0.52 19.89
C GLY A 474 -35.20 0.08 18.58
N GLY A 475 -34.61 -0.74 17.71
CA GLY A 475 -34.23 -0.35 16.35
C GLY A 475 -32.88 0.36 16.26
N THR A 476 -31.97 0.11 17.20
CA THR A 476 -30.62 0.70 17.21
C THR A 476 -29.56 -0.33 16.86
N VAL A 477 -28.34 0.16 16.65
CA VAL A 477 -27.11 -0.63 16.48
C VAL A 477 -26.12 -0.29 17.60
N ALA A 478 -25.02 -1.04 17.70
CA ALA A 478 -23.93 -0.64 18.59
C ALA A 478 -23.42 0.75 18.19
N PRO A 479 -23.18 1.67 19.14
CA PRO A 479 -22.74 3.02 18.80
C PRO A 479 -21.41 3.02 18.04
N PHE A 480 -21.34 3.77 16.95
CA PHE A 480 -20.12 3.97 16.14
C PHE A 480 -19.92 5.46 15.85
N SER A 481 -18.72 5.87 15.47
CA SER A 481 -18.40 7.29 15.22
C SER A 481 -17.96 7.52 13.78
N LEU A 482 -18.38 8.65 13.21
CA LEU A 482 -17.73 9.21 12.02
C LEU A 482 -16.84 10.37 12.45
N SER A 483 -15.67 10.51 11.84
CA SER A 483 -14.72 11.61 12.07
C SER A 483 -14.19 12.15 10.74
N PRO A 484 -13.50 13.31 10.72
CA PRO A 484 -12.90 13.82 9.49
C PRO A 484 -11.96 12.83 8.78
N THR A 485 -11.32 11.93 9.54
CA THR A 485 -10.38 10.91 9.05
C THR A 485 -11.03 9.54 8.85
N GLN A 486 -12.18 9.28 9.50
CA GLN A 486 -12.94 8.03 9.42
C GLN A 486 -14.40 8.32 9.09
N LYS A 487 -14.67 8.53 7.80
CA LYS A 487 -15.99 8.96 7.28
C LYS A 487 -16.47 8.16 6.07
N THR A 488 -15.77 7.09 5.71
CA THR A 488 -16.10 6.29 4.53
C THR A 488 -16.72 4.97 4.97
N VAL A 489 -17.88 4.64 4.40
CA VAL A 489 -18.62 3.41 4.68
C VAL A 489 -18.82 2.63 3.39
N GLN A 490 -18.58 1.33 3.43
CA GLN A 490 -18.92 0.42 2.36
C GLN A 490 -20.20 -0.35 2.69
N LEU A 491 -20.96 -0.66 1.64
CA LEU A 491 -22.13 -1.51 1.69
C LEU A 491 -22.12 -2.44 0.49
N ARG A 492 -22.27 -3.74 0.70
CA ARG A 492 -22.55 -4.64 -0.40
C ARG A 492 -24.04 -4.63 -0.72
N ILE A 493 -24.35 -4.50 -1.99
CA ILE A 493 -25.71 -4.44 -2.50
C ILE A 493 -25.84 -5.33 -3.74
N LYS A 494 -26.99 -5.96 -3.89
CA LYS A 494 -27.41 -6.64 -5.10
C LYS A 494 -28.75 -6.05 -5.53
N ALA A 495 -28.70 -5.23 -6.57
CA ALA A 495 -29.84 -4.49 -7.10
C ALA A 495 -29.99 -4.74 -8.61
N PRO A 496 -30.96 -5.54 -9.06
CA PRO A 496 -31.19 -5.78 -10.47
C PRO A 496 -31.83 -4.57 -11.17
N GLY A 497 -31.48 -4.36 -12.45
CA GLY A 497 -32.06 -3.34 -13.33
C GLY A 497 -31.16 -2.12 -13.57
N ALA A 498 -31.79 -0.98 -13.88
CA ALA A 498 -31.10 0.28 -14.15
C ALA A 498 -30.35 0.82 -12.93
N ALA A 499 -29.32 1.63 -13.18
CA ALA A 499 -28.59 2.36 -12.14
C ALA A 499 -29.56 3.11 -11.22
N THR A 500 -29.42 2.91 -9.93
CA THR A 500 -30.33 3.41 -8.90
C THR A 500 -29.50 4.16 -7.87
N LYS A 501 -29.88 5.40 -7.57
CA LYS A 501 -29.28 6.15 -6.47
C LYS A 501 -29.79 5.62 -5.14
N VAL A 502 -28.87 5.30 -4.26
CA VAL A 502 -29.07 4.76 -2.92
C VAL A 502 -28.55 5.79 -1.94
N LYS A 503 -29.32 6.09 -0.90
CA LYS A 503 -28.87 6.98 0.20
C LYS A 503 -28.72 6.17 1.47
N LEU A 504 -27.60 6.37 2.16
CA LEU A 504 -27.36 5.85 3.49
C LEU A 504 -27.40 7.00 4.49
N LYS A 505 -28.14 6.79 5.58
CA LYS A 505 -28.33 7.78 6.63
C LYS A 505 -28.02 7.20 8.00
N PHE A 506 -27.30 7.97 8.79
CA PHE A 506 -27.05 7.69 10.20
C PHE A 506 -27.73 8.73 11.08
N GLU A 507 -28.25 8.28 12.22
CA GLU A 507 -28.90 9.17 13.21
C GLU A 507 -28.37 8.88 14.62
N LYS A 508 -28.35 9.92 15.44
CA LYS A 508 -28.10 9.81 16.88
C LYS A 508 -29.42 9.79 17.62
N SER A 509 -29.76 8.67 18.25
CA SER A 509 -30.99 8.53 19.02
C SER A 509 -31.01 9.49 20.23
N GLY A 510 -32.19 10.05 20.52
CA GLY A 510 -32.40 10.92 21.68
C GLY A 510 -31.72 12.29 21.64
N ALA A 511 -31.02 12.67 20.56
CA ALA A 511 -30.37 13.97 20.45
C ALA A 511 -31.38 15.12 20.31
N THR A 512 -31.17 16.21 21.07
CA THR A 512 -31.92 17.48 20.94
C THR A 512 -30.91 18.64 20.85
N PRO A 513 -30.78 19.33 19.70
CA PRO A 513 -31.48 19.07 18.43
C PRO A 513 -31.07 17.75 17.75
N THR A 514 -31.87 17.28 16.78
CA THR A 514 -31.60 16.05 16.01
C THR A 514 -30.26 16.13 15.28
N VAL A 515 -29.52 15.02 15.26
CA VAL A 515 -28.21 14.91 14.59
C VAL A 515 -28.23 13.76 13.60
N THR A 516 -27.92 14.03 12.32
CA THR A 516 -27.89 13.01 11.25
C THR A 516 -26.72 13.21 10.30
N ALA A 517 -26.26 12.14 9.65
CA ALA A 517 -25.30 12.19 8.55
C ALA A 517 -25.87 11.43 7.36
N GLU A 518 -25.71 11.96 6.15
CA GLU A 518 -26.29 11.39 4.92
C GLU A 518 -25.26 11.39 3.81
N ALA A 519 -25.25 10.32 3.01
CA ALA A 519 -24.43 10.18 1.82
C ALA A 519 -25.17 9.38 0.75
N ASP A 520 -24.90 9.68 -0.51
CA ASP A 520 -25.53 9.05 -1.67
C ASP A 520 -24.47 8.27 -2.47
N ALA A 521 -24.86 7.13 -3.03
CA ALA A 521 -24.07 6.34 -3.98
C ALA A 521 -24.99 5.80 -5.09
N GLU A 522 -24.43 5.34 -6.20
CA GLU A 522 -25.21 4.85 -7.34
C GLU A 522 -24.79 3.44 -7.75
N THR A 523 -25.76 2.54 -7.94
CA THR A 523 -25.50 1.18 -8.40
C THR A 523 -25.13 1.15 -9.87
N VAL A 524 -24.26 0.23 -10.27
CA VAL A 524 -24.00 -0.07 -11.68
C VAL A 524 -25.18 -0.85 -12.28
N ALA A 525 -25.59 -0.51 -13.50
CA ALA A 525 -26.70 -1.16 -14.19
C ALA A 525 -26.39 -2.63 -14.55
N ASN A 526 -27.39 -3.51 -14.41
CA ASN A 526 -27.45 -4.86 -14.98
C ASN A 526 -26.38 -5.90 -14.55
N ASN A 527 -25.91 -5.95 -13.30
CA ASN A 527 -25.07 -7.09 -12.88
C ASN A 527 -25.86 -8.27 -12.24
N ASN A 528 -27.08 -8.07 -11.71
CA ASN A 528 -27.81 -9.06 -10.86
C ASN A 528 -26.90 -9.82 -9.87
N ASP A 529 -25.81 -9.20 -9.45
CA ASP A 529 -24.72 -9.74 -8.66
C ASP A 529 -24.38 -8.74 -7.56
N TRP A 530 -23.64 -9.22 -6.55
CA TRP A 530 -23.18 -8.35 -5.48
C TRP A 530 -22.20 -7.30 -6.01
N GLN A 531 -22.39 -6.06 -5.63
CA GLN A 531 -21.49 -4.93 -5.87
C GLN A 531 -21.27 -4.18 -4.56
N THR A 532 -20.12 -3.52 -4.44
CA THR A 532 -19.81 -2.68 -3.26
C THR A 532 -20.08 -1.22 -3.61
N LEU A 533 -20.93 -0.57 -2.83
CA LEU A 533 -21.10 0.88 -2.85
C LEU A 533 -20.23 1.51 -1.75
N THR A 534 -19.62 2.63 -2.08
CA THR A 534 -18.84 3.44 -1.14
C THR A 534 -19.57 4.75 -0.89
N PHE A 535 -19.75 5.09 0.39
CA PHE A 535 -20.40 6.29 0.87
C PHE A 535 -19.39 7.12 1.66
N THR A 536 -19.22 8.40 1.32
CA THR A 536 -18.34 9.32 2.06
C THR A 536 -19.19 10.39 2.75
N PHE A 537 -19.06 10.49 4.07
CA PHE A 537 -19.86 11.40 4.91
C PHE A 537 -19.07 12.66 5.26
N ASP A 538 -19.02 13.62 4.33
CA ASP A 538 -18.31 14.90 4.55
C ASP A 538 -19.08 15.90 5.41
N LYS A 539 -20.39 15.67 5.58
CA LYS A 539 -21.31 16.63 6.18
C LYS A 539 -22.18 15.99 7.26
N ILE A 540 -22.59 16.84 8.21
CA ILE A 540 -23.51 16.50 9.28
C ILE A 540 -24.65 17.51 9.37
N MET A 541 -25.84 17.05 9.70
CA MET A 541 -27.01 17.86 9.95
C MET A 541 -27.24 17.96 11.45
N THR A 542 -27.32 19.18 12.00
CA THR A 542 -27.67 19.44 13.40
C THR A 542 -28.87 20.38 13.46
N GLY A 543 -30.00 19.91 13.97
CA GLY A 543 -31.24 20.71 14.04
C GLY A 543 -31.77 21.15 12.67
N GLY A 544 -31.50 20.37 11.62
CA GLY A 544 -31.88 20.68 10.25
C GLY A 544 -30.91 21.61 9.50
N VAL A 545 -29.80 22.02 10.13
CA VAL A 545 -28.76 22.83 9.49
C VAL A 545 -27.59 21.94 9.05
N GLU A 546 -27.18 22.08 7.79
CA GLU A 546 -26.03 21.37 7.21
C GLU A 546 -24.71 22.02 7.60
N GLY A 547 -23.71 21.23 8.02
CA GLY A 547 -22.36 21.68 8.33
C GLY A 547 -21.31 20.62 8.00
N ALA A 548 -20.04 21.01 7.96
CA ALA A 548 -18.93 20.09 7.72
C ALA A 548 -18.69 19.16 8.94
N LEU A 549 -18.30 17.90 8.69
CA LEU A 549 -17.84 17.00 9.73
C LEU A 549 -16.42 17.39 10.17
N THR A 550 -16.30 18.14 11.27
CA THR A 550 -15.02 18.69 11.76
C THR A 550 -14.46 17.99 13.00
N ALA A 551 -15.24 17.10 13.62
CA ALA A 551 -14.87 16.32 14.79
C ALA A 551 -15.60 14.96 14.79
N ALA A 552 -15.17 14.03 15.64
CA ALA A 552 -15.83 12.75 15.79
C ALA A 552 -17.27 12.89 16.34
N VAL A 553 -18.25 12.28 15.67
CA VAL A 553 -19.66 12.27 16.09
C VAL A 553 -20.18 10.84 16.11
N GLN A 554 -20.84 10.48 17.21
CA GLN A 554 -21.38 9.14 17.44
C GLN A 554 -22.83 9.00 16.94
N PHE A 555 -23.12 7.87 16.30
CA PHE A 555 -24.43 7.47 15.78
C PHE A 555 -24.80 6.07 16.27
N ASP A 556 -26.09 5.76 16.29
CA ASP A 556 -26.63 4.47 16.77
C ASP A 556 -27.84 3.98 15.98
N LYS A 557 -28.18 4.64 14.86
CA LYS A 557 -29.21 4.19 13.91
C LYS A 557 -28.66 4.22 12.49
N ILE A 558 -29.02 3.19 11.72
CA ILE A 558 -28.68 3.06 10.31
C ILE A 558 -29.98 2.95 9.49
N VAL A 559 -30.10 3.82 8.50
CA VAL A 559 -31.26 3.88 7.60
C VAL A 559 -30.79 3.86 6.16
N LEU A 560 -31.31 2.90 5.39
CA LEU A 560 -31.10 2.78 3.95
C LEU A 560 -32.31 3.31 3.19
N PHE A 561 -32.09 4.17 2.21
CA PHE A 561 -33.08 4.53 1.20
C PHE A 561 -32.65 3.89 -0.13
N PRO A 562 -33.24 2.73 -0.48
CA PRO A 562 -32.75 1.89 -1.57
C PRO A 562 -33.04 2.43 -2.98
N ASP A 563 -33.95 3.40 -3.11
CA ASP A 563 -34.22 4.12 -4.36
C ASP A 563 -34.69 5.55 -4.04
N VAL A 564 -33.83 6.54 -4.26
CA VAL A 564 -34.18 7.97 -4.11
C VAL A 564 -34.67 8.60 -5.41
N ASN A 565 -34.59 7.90 -6.54
CA ASN A 565 -35.01 8.38 -7.85
C ASN A 565 -36.50 8.14 -8.12
N TYR A 566 -37.20 7.43 -7.23
CA TYR A 566 -38.61 7.07 -7.39
C TYR A 566 -38.85 6.34 -8.73
N THR A 567 -37.99 5.39 -9.09
CA THR A 567 -38.10 4.72 -10.40
C THR A 567 -39.40 3.92 -10.55
N ARG A 568 -40.15 3.69 -9.46
CA ARG A 568 -41.51 3.11 -9.44
C ARG A 568 -41.61 1.78 -10.19
N VAL A 569 -40.55 0.98 -10.15
CA VAL A 569 -40.50 -0.37 -10.70
C VAL A 569 -40.38 -1.37 -9.56
N ALA A 570 -41.22 -2.40 -9.58
CA ALA A 570 -41.15 -3.47 -8.60
C ALA A 570 -39.82 -4.23 -8.73
N ARG A 571 -39.06 -4.34 -7.63
CA ARG A 571 -37.78 -5.04 -7.61
C ARG A 571 -37.39 -5.46 -6.20
N THR A 572 -36.49 -6.43 -6.13
CA THR A 572 -35.89 -6.92 -4.88
C THR A 572 -34.46 -6.45 -4.79
N ILE A 573 -34.08 -5.84 -3.67
CA ILE A 573 -32.74 -5.37 -3.38
C ILE A 573 -32.24 -6.13 -2.15
N SER A 574 -31.06 -6.71 -2.24
CA SER A 574 -30.39 -7.34 -1.11
C SER A 574 -29.19 -6.50 -0.69
N VAL A 575 -28.99 -6.31 0.61
CA VAL A 575 -27.87 -5.57 1.19
C VAL A 575 -27.21 -6.37 2.31
N ASP A 576 -25.90 -6.21 2.41
CA ASP A 576 -25.03 -6.90 3.34
C ASP A 576 -23.77 -6.06 3.61
N ASP A 577 -22.97 -6.44 4.61
CA ASP A 577 -21.63 -5.88 4.88
C ASP A 577 -21.61 -4.34 4.98
N VAL A 578 -22.35 -3.76 5.93
CA VAL A 578 -22.21 -2.32 6.25
C VAL A 578 -20.93 -2.12 7.08
N ILE A 579 -19.86 -1.74 6.40
CA ILE A 579 -18.52 -1.64 6.97
C ILE A 579 -18.13 -0.17 7.04
N LEU A 580 -17.94 0.36 8.25
CA LEU A 580 -17.21 1.61 8.40
C LEU A 580 -15.77 1.30 8.05
N LEU A 581 -15.21 1.89 7.00
CA LEU A 581 -13.81 1.69 6.74
C LEU A 581 -13.00 2.23 7.93
N PRO A 582 -11.85 1.63 8.25
CA PRO A 582 -10.90 2.29 9.13
C PRO A 582 -10.67 3.72 8.63
N ALA A 583 -10.21 4.61 9.52
CA ALA A 583 -9.73 5.90 9.06
C ALA A 583 -8.85 5.64 7.84
N GLU A 584 -9.03 6.40 6.75
CA GLU A 584 -8.07 6.30 5.66
C GLU A 584 -6.71 6.40 6.34
N GLU A 585 -5.89 5.34 6.23
CA GLU A 585 -4.48 5.43 6.57
C GLU A 585 -4.05 6.72 5.90
N PRO A 586 -3.67 7.76 6.67
CA PRO A 586 -3.37 9.05 6.08
C PRO A 586 -2.42 8.73 4.95
N THR A 587 -2.80 9.06 3.71
CA THR A 587 -2.03 8.71 2.50
C THR A 587 -0.59 8.80 2.88
N ASN A 588 0.05 7.64 3.05
CA ASN A 588 1.29 7.54 3.79
C ASN A 588 2.21 8.57 3.14
N PRO A 589 2.66 9.65 3.81
CA PRO A 589 3.80 10.37 3.31
C PRO A 589 4.95 9.41 3.58
N GLY A 590 5.07 8.39 2.72
CA GLY A 590 6.12 7.40 2.78
C GLY A 590 7.42 8.17 2.84
N GLU A 591 8.27 7.84 3.82
CA GLU A 591 9.56 8.52 4.06
C GLU A 591 9.58 9.98 3.58
N GLY A 592 8.77 10.82 4.21
CA GLY A 592 8.65 12.21 3.82
C GLY A 592 9.86 13.02 4.29
N GLU A 593 10.53 13.67 3.34
CA GLU A 593 11.39 14.81 3.63
C GLU A 593 10.57 15.88 4.37
N VAL A 594 10.96 16.19 5.60
CA VAL A 594 10.29 17.21 6.45
C VAL A 594 10.83 18.60 6.15
N LEU A 595 12.03 18.67 5.57
CA LEU A 595 12.73 19.89 5.21
C LEU A 595 12.99 19.91 3.70
N PRO A 596 12.11 20.49 2.88
CA PRO A 596 12.40 20.67 1.46
C PRO A 596 13.51 21.73 1.26
N ASP A 597 14.38 21.52 0.27
CA ASP A 597 15.42 22.49 -0.14
C ASP A 597 14.86 23.88 -0.49
N ALA A 598 13.62 23.93 -0.99
CA ALA A 598 12.98 25.17 -1.43
C ALA A 598 12.43 25.98 -0.24
N GLY A 599 12.89 27.22 -0.12
CA GLY A 599 12.39 28.17 0.89
C GLY A 599 12.95 27.98 2.30
N LEU A 600 14.03 27.22 2.45
CA LEU A 600 14.69 26.96 3.73
C LEU A 600 15.28 28.26 4.35
N LEU A 601 14.97 28.50 5.62
CA LEU A 601 15.41 29.64 6.42
C LEU A 601 15.84 29.17 7.82
N VAL A 602 16.73 29.94 8.46
CA VAL A 602 17.26 29.61 9.79
C VAL A 602 17.41 30.83 10.69
N ASP A 603 17.12 30.63 11.98
CA ASP A 603 17.44 31.57 13.06
C ASP A 603 18.32 30.85 14.09
N ALA A 604 19.28 31.54 14.69
CA ALA A 604 20.18 30.93 15.67
C ALA A 604 20.26 31.73 16.97
N TRP A 605 20.57 31.04 18.07
CA TRP A 605 20.81 31.64 19.38
C TRP A 605 21.98 30.95 20.09
N GLY A 606 22.63 31.68 21.00
CA GLY A 606 23.65 31.11 21.88
C GLY A 606 24.97 30.67 21.20
N LEU A 607 25.17 30.93 19.91
CA LEU A 607 26.35 30.47 19.15
C LEU A 607 27.67 31.22 19.48
N GLY A 608 27.67 32.13 20.45
CA GLY A 608 28.89 32.84 20.88
C GLY A 608 29.38 33.93 19.92
N THR A 609 30.58 34.45 20.17
CA THR A 609 31.14 35.59 19.41
C THR A 609 31.47 35.16 17.97
N ASN A 610 30.95 35.89 16.99
CA ASN A 610 31.00 35.57 15.54
C ASN A 610 30.25 34.27 15.14
N GLY A 611 29.49 33.67 16.06
CA GLY A 611 28.67 32.52 15.74
C GLY A 611 27.42 32.91 14.94
N LYS A 612 27.09 32.12 13.92
CA LYS A 612 25.93 32.38 13.04
C LYS A 612 25.44 31.08 12.38
N ALA A 613 24.19 31.07 11.93
CA ALA A 613 23.66 30.05 11.03
C ALA A 613 23.23 30.70 9.72
N GLU A 614 23.53 30.06 8.59
CA GLU A 614 23.19 30.54 7.26
C GLU A 614 22.86 29.36 6.34
N VAL A 615 21.92 29.55 5.41
CA VAL A 615 21.62 28.58 4.36
C VAL A 615 22.56 28.82 3.18
N VAL A 616 23.33 27.80 2.81
CA VAL A 616 24.35 27.87 1.76
C VAL A 616 24.13 26.77 0.72
N SER A 617 24.69 26.93 -0.49
CA SER A 617 24.68 25.85 -1.47
C SER A 617 25.69 24.75 -1.07
N ASP A 618 25.33 23.46 -1.22
CA ASP A 618 26.24 22.33 -0.94
C ASP A 618 27.41 22.22 -1.96
N GLY A 619 27.32 22.93 -3.09
CA GLY A 619 28.41 23.06 -4.06
C GLY A 619 28.61 21.84 -4.98
N THR A 620 27.79 20.80 -4.84
CA THR A 620 27.86 19.55 -5.62
C THR A 620 26.79 19.46 -6.72
N THR A 621 25.61 20.07 -6.51
CA THR A 621 24.49 20.12 -7.45
C THR A 621 23.81 21.50 -7.43
N THR A 622 23.29 21.94 -8.58
CA THR A 622 22.58 23.24 -8.68
C THR A 622 21.19 23.11 -8.05
N GLY A 623 20.98 23.72 -6.89
CA GLY A 623 19.68 23.75 -6.21
C GLY A 623 19.70 23.24 -4.77
N ASN A 624 20.62 22.32 -4.42
CA ASN A 624 20.71 21.75 -3.07
C ASN A 624 21.22 22.79 -2.04
N LYS A 625 20.52 22.91 -0.91
CA LYS A 625 20.78 23.89 0.14
C LYS A 625 21.01 23.21 1.48
N VAL A 626 22.10 23.59 2.14
CA VAL A 626 22.48 23.07 3.46
C VAL A 626 22.55 24.18 4.49
N ILE A 627 22.29 23.84 5.75
CA ILE A 627 22.42 24.75 6.88
C ILE A 627 23.86 24.71 7.35
N LYS A 628 24.58 25.82 7.20
CA LYS A 628 25.92 26.01 7.74
C LYS A 628 25.83 26.75 9.08
N VAL A 629 26.34 26.12 10.13
CA VAL A 629 26.39 26.66 11.49
C VAL A 629 27.83 26.90 11.89
N ASP A 630 28.20 28.17 12.02
CA ASP A 630 29.47 28.59 12.58
C ASP A 630 29.29 28.76 14.09
N ILE A 631 29.93 27.88 14.87
CA ILE A 631 30.00 27.97 16.32
C ILE A 631 31.17 28.90 16.67
N GLY A 632 30.86 29.99 17.37
CA GLY A 632 31.81 31.01 17.80
C GLY A 632 32.44 30.71 19.15
N THR A 633 33.41 31.54 19.55
CA THR A 633 34.04 31.43 20.87
C THR A 633 33.06 31.84 21.98
N GLY A 634 33.00 31.03 23.04
CA GLY A 634 32.09 31.28 24.18
C GLY A 634 30.63 30.91 23.92
N ALA A 635 30.35 30.03 22.96
CA ALA A 635 29.00 29.50 22.72
C ALA A 635 28.44 28.80 23.98
N GLU A 636 27.12 28.87 24.14
CA GLU A 636 26.39 28.29 25.27
C GLU A 636 26.12 26.78 25.06
N SER A 637 25.97 26.02 26.14
CA SER A 637 25.68 24.57 26.07
C SER A 637 24.27 24.22 25.55
N GLY A 638 23.41 25.24 25.38
CA GLY A 638 22.08 25.17 24.78
C GLY A 638 21.95 25.97 23.49
N ALA A 639 23.08 26.31 22.85
CA ALA A 639 23.08 26.97 21.55
C ALA A 639 22.32 26.12 20.52
N GLY A 640 21.58 26.77 19.64
CA GLY A 640 20.71 26.06 18.72
C GLY A 640 20.30 26.87 17.52
N VAL A 641 19.71 26.16 16.56
CA VAL A 641 19.24 26.68 15.29
C VAL A 641 17.80 26.24 15.10
N LEU A 642 16.92 27.20 14.85
CA LEU A 642 15.54 26.97 14.45
C LEU A 642 15.48 26.93 12.93
N VAL A 643 14.82 25.92 12.39
CA VAL A 643 14.68 25.69 10.96
C VAL A 643 13.22 25.88 10.56
N TYR A 644 12.97 26.65 9.50
CA TYR A 644 11.63 26.99 9.04
C TYR A 644 11.59 27.27 7.53
N THR A 645 10.39 27.19 6.95
CA THR A 645 10.14 27.57 5.55
C THR A 645 9.17 28.76 5.43
N ASN A 646 8.41 29.05 6.48
CA ASN A 646 7.56 30.24 6.57
C ASN A 646 8.21 31.27 7.52
N ASP A 647 8.67 32.39 6.95
CA ASP A 647 9.36 33.45 7.71
C ASP A 647 8.46 34.19 8.70
N THR A 648 7.17 34.32 8.40
CA THR A 648 6.22 35.06 9.24
C THR A 648 5.87 34.30 10.51
N THR A 649 5.63 32.98 10.38
CA THR A 649 5.22 32.13 11.51
C THR A 649 6.39 31.37 12.14
N LYS A 650 7.56 31.35 11.47
CA LYS A 650 8.74 30.56 11.84
C LYS A 650 8.39 29.07 11.98
N THR A 651 7.68 28.53 10.98
CA THR A 651 7.21 27.13 10.94
C THR A 651 7.67 26.41 9.67
N VAL A 652 7.70 25.08 9.74
CA VAL A 652 7.78 24.14 8.60
C VAL A 652 6.39 23.58 8.27
N PRO A 653 6.20 22.89 7.13
CA PRO A 653 4.98 22.11 6.89
C PRO A 653 4.68 21.18 8.07
N THR A 654 3.40 20.99 8.38
CA THR A 654 3.02 20.15 9.52
C THR A 654 3.38 18.69 9.23
N PHE A 655 4.00 18.03 10.20
CA PHE A 655 4.37 16.61 10.16
C PHE A 655 3.94 15.92 11.45
N VAL A 656 3.83 14.59 11.42
CA VAL A 656 3.26 13.80 12.52
C VAL A 656 4.30 12.81 13.04
N LEU A 657 4.42 12.71 14.36
CA LEU A 657 5.03 11.54 15.01
C LEU A 657 3.93 10.62 15.55
N SER A 658 4.17 9.31 15.47
CA SER A 658 3.28 8.30 16.04
C SER A 658 4.10 7.14 16.61
N SER A 659 3.46 6.18 17.26
CA SER A 659 4.13 4.95 17.72
C SER A 659 4.80 4.17 16.59
N VAL A 660 4.36 4.35 15.35
CA VAL A 660 4.90 3.73 14.13
C VAL A 660 5.72 4.69 13.27
N GLN A 661 5.75 5.99 13.57
CA GLN A 661 6.56 6.99 12.86
C GLN A 661 7.26 7.87 13.91
N LYS A 662 8.19 7.26 14.63
CA LYS A 662 8.95 7.88 15.74
C LYS A 662 10.44 7.99 15.47
N TYR A 663 10.87 7.69 14.25
CA TYR A 663 12.27 7.73 13.85
C TYR A 663 12.47 8.92 12.91
N ALA A 664 13.54 9.67 13.10
CA ALA A 664 13.96 10.69 12.14
C ALA A 664 15.43 10.52 11.76
N LYS A 665 15.74 10.75 10.49
CA LYS A 665 17.08 10.82 9.95
C LYS A 665 17.49 12.28 9.80
N LEU A 666 18.73 12.62 10.14
CA LEU A 666 19.34 13.92 9.86
C LEU A 666 20.68 13.68 9.16
N LEU A 667 20.89 14.33 8.02
CA LEU A 667 22.21 14.42 7.41
C LEU A 667 23.04 15.50 8.08
N VAL A 668 24.24 15.15 8.52
CA VAL A 668 25.16 16.07 9.20
C VAL A 668 26.59 15.89 8.72
N LYS A 669 27.33 16.99 8.60
CA LYS A 669 28.77 17.00 8.35
C LYS A 669 29.43 17.85 9.43
N ALA A 670 30.10 17.19 10.37
CA ALA A 670 30.67 17.79 11.56
C ALA A 670 32.15 17.41 11.68
N PRO A 671 33.09 18.24 11.18
CA PRO A 671 34.52 17.98 11.28
C PRO A 671 35.01 18.07 12.75
N GLY A 672 35.94 17.20 13.13
CA GLY A 672 36.57 17.20 14.46
C GLY A 672 35.97 16.21 15.47
N ALA A 673 35.86 16.61 16.74
CA ALA A 673 35.42 15.71 17.82
C ALA A 673 33.95 15.28 17.68
N ALA A 674 33.62 14.11 18.24
CA ALA A 674 32.24 13.62 18.31
C ALA A 674 31.32 14.67 18.93
N THR A 675 30.28 15.05 18.19
CA THR A 675 29.37 16.14 18.54
C THR A 675 28.02 15.57 18.92
N LYS A 676 27.53 15.87 20.12
CA LYS A 676 26.19 15.49 20.54
C LYS A 676 25.17 16.46 19.91
N ILE A 677 24.23 15.93 19.14
CA ILE A 677 23.14 16.67 18.51
C ILE A 677 21.84 16.32 19.21
N GLN A 678 21.08 17.33 19.65
CA GLN A 678 19.67 17.14 20.01
C GLN A 678 18.79 17.67 18.88
N LEU A 679 17.86 16.84 18.41
CA LEU A 679 16.82 17.21 17.48
C LEU A 679 15.51 17.36 18.25
N LYS A 680 14.82 18.47 18.01
CA LYS A 680 13.63 18.85 18.77
C LYS A 680 12.50 19.28 17.84
N PHE A 681 11.31 18.76 18.09
CA PHE A 681 10.08 19.10 17.40
C PHE A 681 9.08 19.75 18.34
N GLU A 682 8.44 20.83 17.88
CA GLU A 682 7.43 21.58 18.63
C GLU A 682 6.26 21.99 17.73
N ASN A 683 5.17 22.47 18.33
CA ASN A 683 4.07 23.08 17.61
C ASN A 683 3.82 24.51 18.12
N THR A 684 3.57 25.43 17.19
CA THR A 684 3.20 26.82 17.49
C THR A 684 1.93 26.86 18.34
N GLY A 685 2.00 27.48 19.52
CA GLY A 685 0.87 27.59 20.44
C GLY A 685 0.58 26.34 21.27
N SER A 686 1.36 25.27 21.11
CA SER A 686 1.30 24.07 21.97
C SER A 686 2.42 24.08 23.01
N THR A 687 2.17 23.45 24.15
CA THR A 687 3.21 23.17 25.15
C THR A 687 3.90 21.83 24.91
N VAL A 688 3.45 21.03 23.93
CA VAL A 688 3.97 19.68 23.65
C VAL A 688 5.26 19.76 22.81
N VAL A 689 6.25 18.98 23.22
CA VAL A 689 7.58 18.88 22.63
C VAL A 689 7.95 17.41 22.46
N ALA A 690 8.60 17.07 21.35
CA ALA A 690 9.33 15.81 21.20
C ALA A 690 10.82 16.12 21.00
N LYS A 691 11.71 15.37 21.65
CA LYS A 691 13.16 15.54 21.49
C LYS A 691 13.89 14.22 21.56
N ALA A 692 14.98 14.14 20.82
CA ALA A 692 15.84 12.97 20.75
C ALA A 692 17.29 13.42 20.56
N GLU A 693 18.24 12.57 20.93
CA GLU A 693 19.66 12.88 20.90
C GLU A 693 20.42 11.81 20.12
N ALA A 694 21.41 12.23 19.32
CA ALA A 694 22.34 11.37 18.61
C ALA A 694 23.73 12.02 18.59
N THR A 695 24.79 11.25 18.42
CA THR A 695 26.17 11.75 18.45
C THR A 695 26.87 11.49 17.12
N THR A 696 27.53 12.50 16.55
CA THR A 696 28.33 12.37 15.32
C THR A 696 29.58 11.53 15.55
N LYS A 697 30.09 10.91 14.48
CA LYS A 697 31.40 10.24 14.48
C LYS A 697 32.52 11.28 14.57
N ALA A 698 33.52 11.02 15.42
CA ALA A 698 34.73 11.83 15.48
C ALA A 698 35.57 11.66 14.21
N ASN A 699 36.22 12.74 13.76
CA ASN A 699 37.14 12.79 12.62
C ASN A 699 36.51 12.36 11.28
N ASN A 700 35.21 12.62 11.10
CA ASN A 700 34.54 12.43 9.81
C ASN A 700 34.37 13.78 9.10
N ASP A 701 35.12 13.98 8.02
CA ASP A 701 35.05 15.19 7.20
C ASP A 701 33.95 15.13 6.12
N GLY A 702 33.19 14.02 6.04
CA GLY A 702 32.09 13.81 5.10
C GLY A 702 30.68 13.88 5.73
N TRP A 703 29.65 13.84 4.88
CA TRP A 703 28.25 13.71 5.31
C TRP A 703 28.02 12.35 5.99
N GLN A 704 27.25 12.35 7.08
CA GLN A 704 26.81 11.15 7.79
C GLN A 704 25.34 11.26 8.18
N GLU A 705 24.69 10.12 8.29
CA GLU A 705 23.30 10.03 8.75
C GLU A 705 23.27 9.82 10.25
N LEU A 706 22.46 10.62 10.96
CA LEU A 706 22.11 10.38 12.35
C LEU A 706 20.66 9.95 12.44
N ILE A 707 20.39 8.91 13.22
CA ILE A 707 19.05 8.40 13.49
C ILE A 707 18.63 8.81 14.90
N PHE A 708 17.47 9.44 15.00
CA PHE A 708 16.84 9.92 16.22
C PHE A 708 15.60 9.08 16.51
N THR A 709 15.41 8.69 17.78
CA THR A 709 14.22 7.96 18.22
C THR A 709 13.42 8.81 19.23
N PHE A 710 12.16 9.09 18.90
CA PHE A 710 11.25 9.91 19.69
C PHE A 710 10.27 9.03 20.47
N ASP A 711 10.72 8.43 21.57
CA ASP A 711 9.87 7.56 22.40
C ASP A 711 8.97 8.35 23.37
N LYS A 712 9.30 9.62 23.63
CA LYS A 712 8.73 10.42 24.72
C LYS A 712 8.24 11.78 24.25
N LEU A 713 7.14 12.22 24.85
CA LEU A 713 6.66 13.60 24.79
C LEU A 713 7.00 14.35 26.07
N TYR A 714 7.23 15.65 25.92
CA TYR A 714 7.54 16.59 26.98
C TYR A 714 6.55 17.74 26.94
N THR A 715 6.30 18.35 28.10
CA THR A 715 5.52 19.59 28.22
C THR A 715 6.43 20.73 28.66
N LYS A 716 6.37 21.85 27.94
CA LYS A 716 7.09 23.08 28.25
C LYS A 716 6.48 23.76 29.48
N SER A 717 7.34 24.10 30.45
CA SER A 717 6.98 24.83 31.67
C SER A 717 7.93 26.02 31.90
N THR A 718 7.58 26.89 32.85
CA THR A 718 8.43 28.02 33.27
C THR A 718 9.76 27.59 33.90
N THR A 719 9.88 26.34 34.33
CA THR A 719 11.10 25.77 34.94
C THR A 719 11.86 24.83 34.00
N GLY A 720 11.46 24.73 32.73
CA GLY A 720 12.04 23.82 31.73
C GLY A 720 11.02 22.83 31.15
N GLU A 721 11.50 21.83 30.42
CA GLU A 721 10.67 20.79 29.82
C GLU A 721 10.60 19.57 30.73
N VAL A 722 9.37 19.14 31.04
CA VAL A 722 9.10 17.98 31.89
C VAL A 722 8.52 16.86 31.04
N GLU A 723 8.99 15.63 31.23
CA GLU A 723 8.45 14.45 30.54
C GLU A 723 6.95 14.31 30.87
N SER A 724 6.11 14.24 29.84
CA SER A 724 4.65 14.16 29.98
C SER A 724 4.07 12.78 29.62
N GLY A 725 4.88 11.88 29.04
CA GLY A 725 4.50 10.49 28.78
C GLY A 725 5.17 9.91 27.53
N SER A 726 4.87 8.63 27.24
CA SER A 726 5.30 7.95 26.01
C SER A 726 4.48 8.41 24.79
N LEU A 727 5.07 8.34 23.60
CA LEU A 727 4.39 8.59 22.33
C LEU A 727 3.44 7.41 21.99
N ASN A 728 2.17 7.52 22.40
CA ASN A 728 1.17 6.44 22.27
C ASN A 728 0.07 6.72 21.23
N GLY A 729 0.23 7.76 20.40
CA GLY A 729 -0.71 8.17 19.36
C GLY A 729 -0.10 9.21 18.42
N GLU A 730 -0.88 9.68 17.44
CA GLU A 730 -0.42 10.70 16.48
C GLU A 730 -0.33 12.08 17.14
N THR A 731 0.82 12.73 16.97
CA THR A 731 1.08 14.09 17.45
C THR A 731 1.70 14.92 16.34
N ALA A 732 1.04 16.02 15.97
CA ALA A 732 1.48 16.92 14.92
C ALA A 732 2.45 18.01 15.44
N PHE A 733 3.47 18.31 14.64
CA PHE A 733 4.50 19.30 14.88
C PHE A 733 4.69 20.20 13.65
N ASN A 734 5.17 21.42 13.86
CA ASN A 734 5.43 22.38 12.79
C ASN A 734 6.67 23.26 13.03
N LYS A 735 7.54 22.86 13.96
CA LYS A 735 8.82 23.51 14.23
C LYS A 735 9.90 22.47 14.44
N ILE A 736 11.10 22.75 13.90
CA ILE A 736 12.29 21.92 14.06
C ILE A 736 13.42 22.78 14.63
N ALA A 737 14.01 22.34 15.73
CA ALA A 737 15.20 22.95 16.30
C ALA A 737 16.32 21.92 16.43
N ILE A 738 17.54 22.33 16.02
CA ILE A 738 18.75 21.52 16.06
C ILE A 738 19.71 22.16 17.05
N PHE A 739 20.19 21.38 18.01
CA PHE A 739 21.12 21.84 19.05
C PHE A 739 22.46 21.10 18.88
N PRO A 740 23.45 21.71 18.23
CA PRO A 740 24.80 21.18 18.22
C PRO A 740 25.43 21.28 19.60
N ASP A 741 26.30 20.31 19.94
CA ASP A 741 27.03 20.26 21.21
C ASP A 741 26.14 20.26 22.46
N PHE A 742 24.92 19.73 22.34
CA PHE A 742 23.92 19.83 23.40
C PHE A 742 24.42 19.25 24.73
N GLY A 743 24.40 20.08 25.78
CA GLY A 743 24.83 19.68 27.12
C GLY A 743 26.35 19.66 27.33
N THR A 744 27.13 20.09 26.33
CA THR A 744 28.58 20.28 26.43
C THR A 744 28.96 21.74 26.13
N THR A 745 30.13 22.19 26.57
CA THR A 745 30.66 23.50 26.18
C THR A 745 31.19 23.43 24.74
N PRO A 746 30.59 24.12 23.77
CA PRO A 746 31.01 24.01 22.37
C PRO A 746 32.40 24.64 22.15
N THR A 747 33.18 24.07 21.23
CA THR A 747 34.42 24.69 20.72
C THR A 747 34.17 25.32 19.36
N ALA A 748 34.91 26.37 19.03
CA ALA A 748 34.70 27.10 17.78
C ALA A 748 34.99 26.21 16.56
N ARG A 749 33.99 26.02 15.69
CA ARG A 749 34.05 25.21 14.45
C ARG A 749 32.81 25.43 13.59
N THR A 750 32.83 24.88 12.38
CA THR A 750 31.67 24.88 11.47
C THR A 750 31.06 23.49 11.39
N ILE A 751 29.73 23.40 11.46
CA ILE A 751 28.95 22.17 11.28
C ILE A 751 27.92 22.42 10.18
N TYR A 752 27.66 21.41 9.35
CA TYR A 752 26.62 21.46 8.33
C TYR A 752 25.51 20.47 8.64
N PHE A 753 24.27 20.89 8.44
CA PHE A 753 23.09 20.06 8.52
C PHE A 753 22.34 20.12 7.20
N ASP A 754 21.71 19.02 6.85
CA ASP A 754 20.93 18.88 5.64
C ASP A 754 19.62 18.13 5.99
N THR A 755 18.97 17.51 5.00
CA THR A 755 17.65 16.88 5.07
C THR A 755 17.34 16.18 6.40
N VAL A 756 16.17 16.53 6.96
CA VAL A 756 15.49 15.76 8.00
C VAL A 756 14.40 14.92 7.36
N THR A 757 14.47 13.61 7.52
CA THR A 757 13.49 12.64 6.97
C THR A 757 12.81 11.90 8.10
N LEU A 758 11.48 11.76 8.08
CA LEU A 758 10.79 10.85 9.00
C LEU A 758 10.78 9.44 8.43
N MET A 759 11.02 8.46 9.29
CA MET A 759 11.09 7.05 8.91
C MET A 759 9.93 6.28 9.56
N ALA A 760 9.36 5.32 8.84
CA ALA A 760 8.38 4.39 9.38
C ALA A 760 9.02 3.33 10.31
N SER A 761 8.19 2.66 11.12
CA SER A 761 8.56 1.75 12.23
C SER A 761 9.44 0.56 11.85
N SER A 762 9.54 0.21 10.58
CA SER A 762 9.99 -1.13 10.19
C SER A 762 11.50 -1.36 10.20
N THR A 763 12.35 -0.36 10.51
CA THR A 763 13.81 -0.57 10.55
C THR A 763 14.50 0.13 11.72
N LYS A 764 14.69 -0.59 12.83
CA LYS A 764 15.70 -0.23 13.84
C LYS A 764 17.02 -0.88 13.45
N ALA A 765 17.99 -0.09 12.98
CA ALA A 765 19.36 -0.56 12.80
C ALA A 765 19.91 -1.03 14.15
N LEU A 766 20.24 -2.32 14.26
CA LEU A 766 20.79 -2.89 15.49
C LEU A 766 22.31 -2.68 15.51
N VAL A 767 23.02 -2.79 14.38
CA VAL A 767 24.48 -2.57 14.32
C VAL A 767 24.85 -1.71 13.11
N ASP A 768 25.48 -0.55 13.35
CA ASP A 768 26.20 0.24 12.35
C ASP A 768 27.69 -0.14 12.42
N PHE A 769 28.22 -0.78 11.38
CA PHE A 769 29.60 -1.29 11.33
C PHE A 769 30.67 -0.20 11.15
N GLN A 770 30.26 1.06 11.23
CA GLN A 770 31.09 2.24 10.99
C GLN A 770 31.65 2.89 12.30
N GLY A 771 31.59 2.21 13.46
CA GLY A 771 32.07 2.67 14.80
C GLY A 771 32.63 1.54 15.70
N ASP A 772 32.81 1.77 17.02
CA ASP A 772 33.40 0.87 18.05
C ASP A 772 32.62 -0.46 18.26
N VAL A 773 32.49 -1.26 17.20
CA VAL A 773 31.92 -2.60 17.24
C VAL A 773 33.07 -3.58 17.51
N GLU A 774 33.07 -4.18 18.69
CA GLU A 774 33.99 -5.25 19.04
C GLU A 774 33.34 -6.58 18.71
N PHE A 775 34.05 -7.39 17.93
CA PHE A 775 33.62 -8.73 17.61
C PHE A 775 34.47 -9.74 18.35
N THR A 776 33.80 -10.62 19.08
CA THR A 776 34.46 -11.75 19.74
C THR A 776 34.18 -13.00 18.94
N SER A 777 35.23 -13.64 18.43
CA SER A 777 35.10 -14.96 17.82
C SER A 777 35.07 -16.05 18.89
N TYR A 778 34.26 -17.07 18.63
CA TYR A 778 34.16 -18.24 19.48
C TYR A 778 34.20 -19.52 18.63
N ALA A 779 34.69 -20.58 19.26
CA ALA A 779 34.71 -21.94 18.74
C ALA A 779 34.61 -22.89 19.94
N LYS A 780 34.46 -24.20 19.71
CA LYS A 780 34.57 -25.16 20.81
C LYS A 780 35.94 -25.10 21.45
N GLU A 781 35.99 -25.58 22.68
CA GLU A 781 37.22 -26.04 23.28
C GLU A 781 37.92 -27.07 22.37
N GLY A 782 39.15 -26.75 21.94
CA GLY A 782 39.96 -27.56 21.02
C GLY A 782 39.86 -27.21 19.53
N GLU A 783 39.01 -26.25 19.13
CA GLU A 783 38.88 -25.79 17.74
C GLU A 783 39.52 -24.41 17.52
N THR A 784 39.87 -24.11 16.26
CA THR A 784 40.40 -22.79 15.88
C THR A 784 39.27 -21.78 15.78
N LYS A 785 39.41 -20.64 16.47
CA LYS A 785 38.43 -19.56 16.41
C LYS A 785 38.43 -18.88 15.03
N PRO A 786 37.29 -18.39 14.54
CA PRO A 786 37.24 -17.50 13.39
C PRO A 786 38.17 -16.29 13.56
N GLU A 787 38.79 -15.88 12.47
CA GLU A 787 39.50 -14.61 12.40
C GLU A 787 38.51 -13.52 11.99
N VAL A 788 38.48 -12.42 12.74
CA VAL A 788 37.56 -11.31 12.52
C VAL A 788 38.39 -10.05 12.33
N THR A 789 38.21 -9.37 11.19
CA THR A 789 38.92 -8.14 10.84
C THR A 789 37.92 -7.03 10.60
N ILE A 790 37.99 -5.97 11.41
CA ILE A 790 36.99 -4.90 11.45
C ILE A 790 37.65 -3.58 11.86
N PRO A 791 37.22 -2.45 11.27
CA PRO A 791 36.35 -2.38 10.10
C PRO A 791 37.15 -2.59 8.81
N VAL A 792 36.60 -3.27 7.80
CA VAL A 792 37.24 -3.45 6.47
C VAL A 792 36.38 -2.78 5.41
N LEU A 793 36.98 -2.16 4.39
CA LEU A 793 36.22 -1.57 3.29
C LEU A 793 35.31 -2.62 2.63
N ASP A 794 34.10 -2.20 2.27
CA ASP A 794 33.15 -3.04 1.55
C ASP A 794 33.81 -3.55 0.24
N PRO A 795 33.95 -4.87 0.10
CA PRO A 795 34.61 -5.47 -1.06
C PRO A 795 33.82 -5.26 -2.37
N ALA A 796 32.63 -4.65 -2.36
CA ALA A 796 31.86 -4.29 -3.55
C ALA A 796 32.32 -2.98 -4.21
N GLY A 797 33.43 -2.40 -3.75
CA GLY A 797 34.06 -1.22 -4.37
C GLY A 797 33.71 0.12 -3.70
N SER A 798 33.19 0.09 -2.47
CA SER A 798 32.96 1.33 -1.72
C SER A 798 34.26 1.89 -1.15
N THR A 799 34.45 3.20 -1.23
CA THR A 799 35.59 3.90 -0.63
C THR A 799 35.34 4.33 0.81
N THR A 800 34.09 4.20 1.29
CA THR A 800 33.66 4.73 2.60
C THR A 800 32.81 3.75 3.41
N ASN A 801 32.11 2.79 2.78
CA ASN A 801 31.37 1.76 3.50
C ASN A 801 32.35 0.77 4.12
N LYS A 802 32.16 0.44 5.40
CA LYS A 802 32.95 -0.57 6.09
C LYS A 802 32.06 -1.66 6.64
N VAL A 803 32.55 -2.88 6.56
CA VAL A 803 31.84 -4.11 6.87
C VAL A 803 32.69 -5.00 7.77
N ALA A 804 32.07 -6.00 8.36
CA ALA A 804 32.79 -7.00 9.15
C ALA A 804 33.31 -8.13 8.26
N LYS A 805 34.63 -8.34 8.21
CA LYS A 805 35.23 -9.50 7.51
C LYS A 805 35.45 -10.64 8.50
N VAL A 806 34.91 -11.82 8.19
CA VAL A 806 35.01 -13.02 9.02
C VAL A 806 35.58 -14.16 8.19
N LYS A 807 36.73 -14.69 8.62
CA LYS A 807 37.37 -15.85 8.02
C LYS A 807 37.22 -17.06 8.94
N ILE A 808 36.62 -18.11 8.41
CA ILE A 808 36.44 -19.40 9.08
C ILE A 808 37.44 -20.39 8.47
N PHE A 809 38.24 -21.01 9.33
CA PHE A 809 39.30 -21.92 8.89
C PHE A 809 38.76 -23.31 8.56
N GLY A 810 39.29 -23.92 7.49
CA GLY A 810 38.95 -25.30 7.11
C GLY A 810 39.20 -26.27 8.27
N LYS A 811 38.25 -27.18 8.52
CA LYS A 811 38.24 -28.19 9.61
C LYS A 811 37.88 -27.73 11.04
N SER A 812 37.52 -26.46 11.28
CA SER A 812 36.97 -26.00 12.57
C SER A 812 35.48 -25.67 12.45
N ILE A 813 34.57 -26.64 12.62
CA ILE A 813 33.28 -26.46 11.92
C ILE A 813 31.97 -26.84 12.59
N SER A 814 31.90 -27.40 13.80
CA SER A 814 30.56 -27.63 14.36
C SER A 814 29.89 -26.39 14.97
N TRP A 815 30.63 -25.36 15.42
CA TRP A 815 30.04 -24.18 16.11
C TRP A 815 30.81 -22.86 15.96
N ALA A 816 31.76 -22.76 15.04
CA ALA A 816 32.58 -21.57 14.89
C ALA A 816 31.72 -20.38 14.43
N GLY A 817 31.76 -19.29 15.19
CA GLY A 817 30.87 -18.16 14.99
C GLY A 817 31.41 -16.85 15.52
N VAL A 818 30.63 -15.81 15.26
CA VAL A 818 31.00 -14.43 15.55
C VAL A 818 29.88 -13.77 16.33
N LEU A 819 30.25 -13.11 17.42
CA LEU A 819 29.34 -12.37 18.27
C LEU A 819 29.40 -10.87 17.98
N PHE A 820 28.24 -10.21 17.86
CA PHE A 820 28.11 -8.77 17.67
C PHE A 820 28.05 -8.04 19.03
N GLY A 821 28.87 -6.99 19.25
CA GLY A 821 28.87 -6.20 20.49
C GLY A 821 29.67 -4.88 20.43
N THR A 822 29.59 -4.04 21.48
CA THR A 822 30.34 -2.76 21.59
C THR A 822 31.09 -2.70 22.94
N SER A 823 32.42 -2.80 22.92
CA SER A 823 33.39 -2.77 24.05
C SER A 823 33.21 -3.77 25.21
N LYS A 824 34.20 -4.65 25.41
CA LYS A 824 34.62 -5.48 26.58
C LYS A 824 33.58 -6.24 27.44
N ASP A 825 32.29 -6.01 27.25
CA ASP A 825 31.20 -6.84 27.74
C ASP A 825 30.40 -7.37 26.55
N ILE A 826 30.20 -8.68 26.56
CA ILE A 826 29.82 -9.58 25.46
C ILE A 826 28.30 -9.45 25.13
N SER A 827 27.75 -8.24 25.23
CA SER A 827 26.31 -7.95 25.09
C SER A 827 26.12 -6.79 24.12
N TYR A 828 25.17 -6.92 23.20
CA TYR A 828 24.67 -5.76 22.47
C TYR A 828 23.92 -4.90 23.46
N THR A 829 24.55 -3.84 23.98
CA THR A 829 23.77 -2.69 24.43
C THR A 829 24.55 -1.39 24.63
N VAL A 830 23.97 -0.32 24.08
CA VAL A 830 24.08 1.05 24.61
C VAL A 830 23.33 1.18 25.96
N ASN A 831 22.51 0.20 26.39
CA ASN A 831 21.90 0.11 27.73
C ASN A 831 21.36 -1.32 28.03
N ASN A 832 22.01 -2.13 28.88
CA ASN A 832 21.75 -3.56 29.23
C ASN A 832 20.28 -4.02 29.51
N SER A 833 19.28 -3.18 29.30
CA SER A 833 17.86 -3.40 29.57
C SER A 833 16.97 -3.51 28.33
N GLN A 834 17.49 -3.41 27.10
CA GLN A 834 16.68 -3.46 25.88
C GLN A 834 16.91 -4.73 25.05
N SER A 835 15.83 -5.33 24.55
CA SER A 835 15.90 -6.45 23.63
C SER A 835 16.18 -5.99 22.19
N VAL A 836 16.79 -6.86 21.38
CA VAL A 836 16.93 -6.72 19.93
C VAL A 836 15.59 -6.80 19.21
N PHE A 837 14.60 -7.45 19.83
CA PHE A 837 13.22 -7.39 19.37
C PHE A 837 12.58 -6.13 19.92
N GLY A 838 12.02 -5.31 19.01
CA GLY A 838 11.29 -4.11 19.38
C GLY A 838 9.99 -4.42 20.13
N SER A 839 9.30 -3.37 20.59
CA SER A 839 8.02 -3.47 21.30
C SER A 839 6.83 -3.87 20.41
N SER A 840 7.03 -3.96 19.10
CA SER A 840 5.98 -4.17 18.09
C SER A 840 5.56 -5.62 17.88
N GLY A 841 6.22 -6.57 18.57
CA GLY A 841 5.88 -8.00 18.49
C GLY A 841 6.49 -8.74 17.30
N SER A 842 7.16 -8.05 16.36
CA SER A 842 7.93 -8.73 15.32
C SER A 842 9.14 -9.46 15.91
N LYS A 843 9.29 -10.71 15.51
CA LYS A 843 10.35 -11.63 15.92
C LYS A 843 11.33 -11.87 14.77
N LYS A 844 11.53 -10.89 13.88
CA LYS A 844 12.39 -11.01 12.70
C LYS A 844 13.60 -10.10 12.75
N LEU A 845 14.76 -10.65 12.39
CA LEU A 845 16.00 -9.90 12.18
C LEU A 845 16.47 -10.08 10.74
N VAL A 846 17.11 -9.06 10.17
CA VAL A 846 17.80 -9.17 8.88
C VAL A 846 19.28 -8.85 9.02
N LEU A 847 20.09 -9.56 8.25
CA LEU A 847 21.53 -9.37 8.14
C LEU A 847 21.92 -9.37 6.67
N ARG A 848 22.73 -8.41 6.24
CA ARG A 848 23.38 -8.51 4.92
C ARG A 848 24.63 -9.36 5.03
N VAL A 849 24.74 -10.34 4.14
CA VAL A 849 25.84 -11.29 4.10
C VAL A 849 26.37 -11.39 2.67
N ARG A 850 27.69 -11.45 2.53
CA ARG A 850 28.38 -11.75 1.29
C ARG A 850 29.43 -12.84 1.53
N GLY A 851 29.50 -13.83 0.64
CA GLY A 851 30.64 -14.77 0.58
C GLY A 851 31.72 -14.28 -0.39
N GLU A 852 32.98 -14.62 -0.13
CA GLU A 852 34.09 -14.45 -1.07
C GLU A 852 34.39 -15.77 -1.79
N ASN A 853 34.67 -15.72 -3.10
CA ASN A 853 35.04 -16.87 -3.92
C ASN A 853 34.07 -18.05 -3.78
N GLY A 854 32.76 -17.78 -3.78
CA GLY A 854 31.73 -18.82 -3.67
C GLY A 854 31.58 -19.44 -2.28
N SER A 855 32.08 -18.78 -1.23
CA SER A 855 31.91 -19.22 0.17
C SER A 855 30.45 -19.19 0.66
N LEU A 856 29.51 -18.62 -0.11
CA LEU A 856 28.09 -18.58 0.24
C LEU A 856 27.19 -18.97 -0.96
N PRO A 857 27.14 -20.26 -1.33
CA PRO A 857 26.33 -20.72 -2.46
C PRO A 857 24.83 -20.70 -2.13
N ALA A 858 24.00 -20.76 -3.17
CA ALA A 858 22.56 -20.92 -2.99
C ALA A 858 22.25 -22.22 -2.22
N GLY A 859 21.31 -22.15 -1.26
CA GLY A 859 20.97 -23.26 -0.38
C GLY A 859 21.83 -23.36 0.88
N PHE A 860 22.85 -22.51 1.05
CA PHE A 860 23.72 -22.56 2.22
C PHE A 860 23.01 -22.03 3.48
N PRO A 861 22.91 -22.82 4.58
CA PRO A 861 22.26 -22.36 5.80
C PRO A 861 23.16 -21.43 6.62
N VAL A 862 22.60 -20.30 7.04
CA VAL A 862 23.19 -19.37 7.99
C VAL A 862 22.31 -19.34 9.23
N ASN A 863 22.89 -19.42 10.42
CA ASN A 863 22.14 -19.38 11.67
C ASN A 863 22.43 -18.08 12.41
N LEU A 864 21.36 -17.49 12.95
CA LEU A 864 21.45 -16.37 13.87
C LEU A 864 20.87 -16.79 15.22
N ARG A 865 21.63 -16.54 16.27
CA ARG A 865 21.20 -16.77 17.65
C ARG A 865 21.06 -15.45 18.38
N VAL A 866 20.01 -15.37 19.16
CA VAL A 866 19.79 -14.30 20.12
C VAL A 866 19.68 -14.89 21.52
N GLU A 867 20.27 -14.24 22.51
CA GLU A 867 20.28 -14.73 23.88
C GLU A 867 20.25 -13.58 24.89
N GLN A 868 19.83 -13.88 26.12
CA GLN A 868 19.88 -12.93 27.22
C GLN A 868 21.27 -12.95 27.86
N ALA A 869 21.91 -11.79 27.94
CA ALA A 869 23.21 -11.62 28.57
C ALA A 869 23.20 -11.98 30.06
N GLY A 870 24.32 -12.47 30.57
CA GLY A 870 24.51 -12.81 31.99
C GLY A 870 23.99 -14.19 32.42
N TYR A 871 23.50 -15.01 31.48
CA TYR A 871 23.01 -16.37 31.75
C TYR A 871 23.86 -17.43 31.04
N THR A 872 23.86 -18.63 31.60
CA THR A 872 24.61 -19.78 31.07
C THR A 872 23.80 -20.54 30.03
N TYR A 873 24.46 -21.40 29.24
CA TYR A 873 23.79 -22.24 28.24
C TYR A 873 22.69 -23.14 28.83
N ALA A 874 22.82 -23.51 30.11
CA ALA A 874 21.85 -24.35 30.83
C ALA A 874 20.52 -23.62 31.13
N ASP A 875 20.52 -22.29 31.15
CA ASP A 875 19.33 -21.48 31.49
C ASP A 875 18.32 -21.38 30.32
N ASN A 876 18.69 -21.89 29.14
CA ASN A 876 17.87 -21.97 27.93
C ASN A 876 17.19 -20.64 27.52
N ARG A 877 17.82 -19.50 27.80
CA ARG A 877 17.33 -18.15 27.45
C ARG A 877 17.88 -17.67 26.10
N ARG A 878 17.72 -18.50 25.08
CA ARG A 878 18.21 -18.25 23.72
C ARG A 878 17.16 -18.62 22.68
N LEU A 879 17.22 -18.00 21.51
CA LEU A 879 16.47 -18.41 20.32
C LEU A 879 17.46 -18.54 19.16
N GLU A 880 17.24 -19.50 18.28
CA GLU A 880 18.06 -19.71 17.10
C GLU A 880 17.13 -19.81 15.90
N ALA A 881 17.36 -18.98 14.91
CA ALA A 881 16.65 -19.00 13.64
C ALA A 881 17.65 -19.25 12.51
N GLN A 882 17.19 -19.95 11.47
CA GLN A 882 18.00 -20.26 10.29
C GLN A 882 17.46 -19.53 9.07
N ALA A 883 18.35 -18.94 8.29
CA ALA A 883 18.08 -18.39 6.98
C ALA A 883 18.86 -19.19 5.93
N ILE A 884 18.24 -19.43 4.78
CA ILE A 884 18.89 -20.12 3.65
C ILE A 884 19.36 -19.07 2.64
N ALA A 885 20.66 -19.11 2.30
CA ALA A 885 21.23 -18.24 1.28
C ALA A 885 20.56 -18.49 -0.08
N GLN A 886 20.25 -17.41 -0.79
CA GLN A 886 19.57 -17.46 -2.09
C GLN A 886 20.58 -17.34 -3.24
N GLN A 887 20.14 -17.65 -4.46
CA GLN A 887 20.97 -17.48 -5.63
C GLN A 887 21.13 -15.99 -5.96
N VAL A 888 22.37 -15.50 -5.97
CA VAL A 888 22.70 -14.13 -6.40
C VAL A 888 23.11 -14.13 -7.88
N THR A 889 22.83 -13.02 -8.57
CA THR A 889 23.14 -12.83 -10.00
C THR A 889 24.65 -12.73 -10.27
N THR A 890 25.46 -12.52 -9.23
CA THR A 890 26.93 -12.51 -9.27
C THR A 890 27.47 -13.46 -8.19
N ALA A 891 28.58 -14.16 -8.49
CA ALA A 891 29.10 -15.26 -7.66
C ALA A 891 29.46 -14.87 -6.22
N ASP A 892 29.65 -13.58 -5.93
CA ASP A 892 30.00 -13.01 -4.62
C ASP A 892 29.11 -11.78 -4.30
N GLY A 893 27.86 -11.77 -4.72
CA GLY A 893 26.93 -10.66 -4.44
C GLY A 893 26.53 -10.57 -2.96
N TRP A 894 26.22 -9.35 -2.50
CA TRP A 894 25.55 -9.13 -1.20
C TRP A 894 24.13 -9.72 -1.23
N GLN A 895 23.75 -10.39 -0.14
CA GLN A 895 22.41 -10.95 0.07
C GLN A 895 21.84 -10.43 1.38
N THR A 896 20.53 -10.20 1.44
CA THR A 896 19.83 -9.91 2.70
C THR A 896 19.16 -11.18 3.20
N LEU A 897 19.63 -11.69 4.34
CA LEU A 897 19.05 -12.87 4.98
C LEU A 897 18.07 -12.44 6.06
N THR A 898 16.89 -13.05 6.07
CA THR A 898 15.85 -12.80 7.09
C THR A 898 15.75 -14.01 8.02
N PHE A 899 15.84 -13.75 9.32
CA PHE A 899 15.80 -14.73 10.40
C PHE A 899 14.50 -14.56 11.17
N ASP A 900 13.61 -15.55 11.10
CA ASP A 900 12.31 -15.55 11.78
C ASP A 900 12.39 -16.37 13.07
N PHE A 901 12.34 -15.69 14.22
CA PHE A 901 12.37 -16.29 15.55
C PHE A 901 10.99 -16.66 16.10
N ASP A 902 9.95 -16.68 15.26
CA ASP A 902 8.64 -17.24 15.55
C ASP A 902 8.43 -18.57 14.83
N SER A 903 8.40 -18.52 13.50
CA SER A 903 8.07 -19.67 12.64
C SER A 903 9.30 -20.36 12.07
N GLY A 904 10.46 -19.70 12.08
CA GLY A 904 11.73 -20.16 11.52
C GLY A 904 12.74 -20.68 12.56
N LEU A 905 12.27 -21.08 13.75
CA LEU A 905 13.14 -21.58 14.82
C LEU A 905 13.82 -22.90 14.41
N VAL A 906 15.13 -22.98 14.65
CA VAL A 906 15.91 -24.20 14.46
C VAL A 906 15.45 -25.25 15.48
N SER A 907 15.31 -26.51 15.04
CA SER A 907 14.90 -27.63 15.89
C SER A 907 15.75 -27.73 17.17
N GLY A 908 15.09 -27.76 18.33
CA GLY A 908 15.73 -27.74 19.64
C GLY A 908 15.88 -26.35 20.27
N SER A 909 15.54 -25.27 19.55
CA SER A 909 15.40 -23.94 20.14
C SER A 909 14.12 -23.85 20.98
N PRO A 910 14.15 -23.19 22.16
CA PRO A 910 12.94 -22.93 22.92
C PRO A 910 12.06 -21.90 22.21
N ALA A 911 10.78 -21.84 22.59
CA ALA A 911 9.87 -20.81 22.10
C ALA A 911 10.25 -19.42 22.63
N PHE A 912 9.91 -18.38 21.87
CA PHE A 912 10.09 -16.99 22.27
C PHE A 912 9.40 -16.70 23.62
N ASN A 913 10.11 -16.01 24.53
CA ASN A 913 9.55 -15.57 25.80
C ASN A 913 9.70 -14.04 25.95
N ALA A 914 8.57 -13.34 25.95
CA ALA A 914 8.50 -11.88 26.05
C ALA A 914 9.05 -11.31 27.38
N SER A 915 9.23 -12.16 28.40
CA SER A 915 9.83 -11.76 29.68
C SER A 915 11.37 -11.71 29.63
N TYR A 916 11.98 -12.19 28.55
CA TYR A 916 13.44 -12.21 28.40
C TYR A 916 13.92 -11.01 27.59
N VAL A 917 15.06 -10.46 28.00
CA VAL A 917 15.73 -9.37 27.28
C VAL A 917 16.79 -9.99 26.37
N TYR A 918 16.41 -10.35 25.15
CA TYR A 918 17.37 -10.87 24.18
C TYR A 918 18.28 -9.74 23.70
N ASN A 919 19.49 -9.63 24.24
CA ASN A 919 20.41 -8.50 24.03
C ASN A 919 21.82 -8.98 23.68
N LYS A 920 21.95 -10.19 23.17
CA LYS A 920 23.20 -10.75 22.67
C LYS A 920 22.92 -11.49 21.38
N VAL A 921 23.66 -11.19 20.31
CA VAL A 921 23.43 -11.75 18.97
C VAL A 921 24.71 -12.40 18.45
N SER A 922 24.63 -13.64 18.00
CA SER A 922 25.71 -14.32 17.28
C SER A 922 25.25 -14.87 15.93
N VAL A 923 26.16 -14.82 14.96
CA VAL A 923 26.02 -15.50 13.66
C VAL A 923 27.00 -16.66 13.59
N TYR A 924 26.54 -17.79 13.07
CA TYR A 924 27.39 -18.95 12.83
C TYR A 924 26.89 -19.76 11.65
N PHE A 925 27.81 -20.51 11.04
CA PHE A 925 27.55 -21.37 9.92
C PHE A 925 27.60 -22.80 10.43
N ASN A 926 26.45 -23.49 10.45
CA ASN A 926 26.36 -24.85 10.98
C ASN A 926 26.94 -25.83 9.95
N ILE A 927 28.26 -26.01 9.99
CA ILE A 927 28.96 -26.84 9.03
C ILE A 927 29.10 -28.26 9.63
N GLY A 928 28.20 -29.16 9.24
CA GLY A 928 28.44 -30.60 9.38
C GLY A 928 27.49 -31.43 10.25
N LYS A 929 26.26 -30.96 10.54
CA LYS A 929 25.23 -31.81 11.19
C LYS A 929 23.80 -31.67 10.67
N ASP A 930 23.58 -30.86 9.63
CA ASP A 930 22.25 -30.72 9.05
C ASP A 930 22.05 -31.73 7.93
N SER A 931 20.93 -32.47 7.95
CA SER A 931 20.56 -33.39 6.86
C SER A 931 20.34 -32.67 5.52
N LEU A 932 20.21 -31.34 5.56
CA LEU A 932 20.17 -30.46 4.39
C LEU A 932 21.53 -30.37 3.65
N LEU A 933 22.66 -30.53 4.36
CA LEU A 933 24.00 -30.45 3.75
C LEU A 933 24.36 -31.68 2.90
N ASP A 934 23.68 -32.83 3.06
CA ASP A 934 23.89 -34.04 2.24
C ASP A 934 23.60 -33.80 0.74
N SER A 935 22.86 -32.74 0.42
CA SER A 935 22.57 -32.29 -0.94
C SER A 935 23.70 -31.45 -1.57
N MET A 936 24.63 -30.90 -0.78
CA MET A 936 25.71 -29.99 -1.23
C MET A 936 27.05 -30.71 -1.44
N LYS A 937 27.05 -31.84 -2.18
CA LYS A 937 28.20 -32.74 -2.37
C LYS A 937 29.45 -32.13 -3.02
N THR A 938 29.35 -30.93 -3.58
CA THR A 938 30.46 -30.20 -4.23
C THR A 938 31.05 -29.08 -3.38
N TYR A 939 30.50 -28.80 -2.19
CA TYR A 939 31.02 -27.75 -1.32
C TYR A 939 32.18 -28.27 -0.46
N ASN A 940 33.35 -27.65 -0.59
CA ASN A 940 34.57 -28.11 0.07
C ASN A 940 34.73 -27.44 1.45
N PHE A 941 34.37 -28.15 2.51
CA PHE A 941 34.49 -27.67 3.90
C PHE A 941 35.91 -27.75 4.48
N ASP A 942 36.87 -28.30 3.74
CA ASP A 942 38.27 -28.44 4.18
C ASP A 942 39.12 -27.19 3.87
N ILE A 943 38.55 -26.17 3.22
CA ILE A 943 39.23 -24.90 2.91
C ILE A 943 38.70 -23.75 3.77
N ASP A 944 39.48 -22.67 3.83
CA ASP A 944 39.07 -21.45 4.51
C ASP A 944 37.96 -20.73 3.73
N HIS A 945 36.95 -20.26 4.46
CA HIS A 945 35.83 -19.50 3.90
C HIS A 945 35.81 -18.09 4.47
N THR A 946 35.57 -17.10 3.61
CA THR A 946 35.49 -15.69 4.01
C THR A 946 34.10 -15.15 3.76
N TYR A 947 33.56 -14.48 4.78
CA TYR A 947 32.25 -13.85 4.78
C TYR A 947 32.40 -12.38 5.16
N TYR A 948 31.50 -11.56 4.62
CA TYR A 948 31.34 -10.16 4.99
C TYR A 948 29.94 -9.96 5.54
N PHE A 949 29.82 -9.21 6.64
CA PHE A 949 28.55 -8.90 7.29
C PHE A 949 28.32 -7.39 7.35
N ASP A 950 27.09 -6.99 7.06
CA ASP A 950 26.64 -5.60 7.11
C ASP A 950 25.16 -5.51 7.55
N ASP A 951 24.71 -4.31 7.93
CA ASP A 951 23.31 -3.95 8.17
C ASP A 951 22.49 -4.94 9.04
N LEU A 952 22.99 -5.35 10.21
CA LEU A 952 22.17 -6.14 11.15
C LEU A 952 21.09 -5.23 11.75
N ARG A 953 19.81 -5.57 11.54
CA ARG A 953 18.67 -4.76 11.99
C ARG A 953 17.45 -5.62 12.30
N SER A 954 16.55 -5.12 13.14
CA SER A 954 15.23 -5.73 13.30
C SER A 954 14.30 -5.25 12.19
N VAL A 955 13.36 -6.10 11.78
CA VAL A 955 12.33 -5.77 10.79
C VAL A 955 10.95 -6.12 11.32
N GLU A 956 9.94 -5.32 10.97
CA GLU A 956 8.52 -5.64 11.27
C GLU A 956 7.90 -6.58 10.24
#